data_AF-A0A4E0PVJ2-F1
#
_entry.id   AF-A0A4E0PVJ2-F1
#
_cell.length_a   1.000
_cell.length_b   1.000
_cell.length_c   1.000
_cell.angle_alpha   90.00
_cell.angle_beta   90.00
_cell.angle_gamma   90.00
#
_symmetry.space_group_name_H-M   'P 1'
#
loop_
_entity.id
_entity.type
_entity.pdbx_description
1 polymer ?
#
loop_
_entity_poly.entity_id
_entity_poly.type
_entity_poly.pdbx_seq_one_letter_code
_entity_poly.pdbx_strand_id
1 'polypeptide(L)'
;MITMKTHFFRYSFILLLLLACANASSAADLLVGSDQRYANISSALANANNNDVIIVGDGFYQENLVIGKEVKILSENGSSNTFIQPAFPDEHIFNITTSNITISGFNITGATNAKAVYIFSAANCNISNNEISASDKGIYTEDSTDGILRNNTIHSNYMGITLYNSTDFTLKNNTMTSNDYNFGIISSFPECYVHNVAISNRVDGKKIYYLTDEANYIVPSDAGQVYAVNSSGITVKDIAVSNCLDGVAFVNTSNSEIRNVTVSDTDTGIFSLKSDFNLIYNVTAGTNSIGIGLYRSGNNILANSTSTNNSRHGIEVSFESSNNTLANSTTNNNRIGIYLSDGSENNTLADNTVNDNKGNGISSLDCDNNLLINNSVSNNSISGMYIIFSDNTVLTNNSASKNKKGIFIRSSKNNTMIHNIMTLNDLNFGIDVLPYAEYMLPYAEYIHDINTSNKVDGKRIYYLIDEADYIVPSDAGQIYAINSTNVTIRDISISNAISGVTLVGTNNSYIDNVTISDCDDGIYFRDADKSSIGNVTISDCDDGIYFRGADKSSIDNVTISGGYSGIYFRDADKSSIDNVTISDCDDGICFWESENNSMTNSSLYENRFYGIYVVDSDNNEFIGNIINNDNRDISYYKDIIFYNSDNNTVDKIALAENRQQISFTSDNKSLSMKGADSNSVTLSGKTNLNGYVKINCDSSNLNLTYYYDDLGISATEESSIILYRLSGSEWTKVSDTILDTDTNYVLVNLTEFGTFGLFRDASSSPESVSESEHSNSDDSSLAARTRSQGTVADLPVNSNGEILRDTIIKSSDATTALSISKGTKAVDPQGNPVNKIIVTTPSSLPADTPAEVVQSGLYYDFGPDGTTFSRDIGISIEFDPDDFKNRIPVICTYTSDDGWIALETSADRNNGRATAMISHFSLYALFGEDAGTGSQTILAESAKENISYLHETADEEAVEDKNGFVYLYWITGIAIILIVGILLIKRKKSEGDF
;
A
#
# COMPACT_ATOMS: atom_id res chain seq x y z
N MET A 1 -29.43 -37.41 84.54
CA MET A 1 -28.62 -37.36 83.29
C MET A 1 -28.62 -35.99 82.60
N ILE A 2 -29.56 -35.07 82.85
CA ILE A 2 -29.61 -33.76 82.15
C ILE A 2 -28.62 -32.73 82.71
N THR A 3 -28.44 -32.67 84.04
CA THR A 3 -27.55 -31.71 84.74
C THR A 3 -26.06 -31.83 84.42
N MET A 4 -25.60 -32.90 83.78
CA MET A 4 -24.19 -33.06 83.41
C MET A 4 -23.85 -32.39 82.06
N LYS A 5 -24.81 -32.28 81.13
CA LYS A 5 -24.57 -31.69 79.79
C LYS A 5 -24.42 -30.17 79.82
N THR A 6 -25.16 -29.47 80.70
CA THR A 6 -25.10 -28.01 80.82
C THR A 6 -23.78 -27.51 81.40
N HIS A 7 -23.15 -28.27 82.31
CA HIS A 7 -21.80 -27.96 82.78
C HIS A 7 -20.74 -28.23 81.71
N PHE A 8 -20.82 -29.35 81.00
CA PHE A 8 -19.86 -29.65 79.92
C PHE A 8 -19.88 -28.56 78.85
N PHE A 9 -21.06 -28.13 78.38
CA PHE A 9 -21.16 -27.02 77.42
C PHE A 9 -20.62 -25.69 77.95
N ARG A 10 -20.92 -25.32 79.21
CA ARG A 10 -20.37 -24.09 79.80
C ARG A 10 -18.85 -24.13 79.94
N TYR A 11 -18.28 -25.24 80.39
CA TYR A 11 -16.83 -25.36 80.51
C TYR A 11 -16.13 -25.49 79.15
N SER A 12 -16.70 -26.17 78.16
CA SER A 12 -16.16 -26.18 76.79
C SER A 12 -16.23 -24.80 76.13
N PHE A 13 -17.29 -24.03 76.33
CA PHE A 13 -17.41 -22.67 75.78
C PHE A 13 -16.45 -21.69 76.46
N ILE A 14 -16.32 -21.76 77.80
CA ILE A 14 -15.33 -20.99 78.56
C ILE A 14 -13.89 -21.42 78.19
N LEU A 15 -13.63 -22.71 77.94
CA LEU A 15 -12.33 -23.18 77.48
C LEU A 15 -12.02 -22.74 76.05
N LEU A 16 -13.01 -22.69 75.15
CA LEU A 16 -12.83 -22.10 73.81
C LEU A 16 -12.53 -20.60 73.89
N LEU A 17 -13.23 -19.85 74.74
CA LEU A 17 -12.92 -18.42 74.97
C LEU A 17 -11.55 -18.24 75.60
N LEU A 18 -11.14 -19.08 76.54
CA LEU A 18 -9.80 -19.03 77.13
C LEU A 18 -8.71 -19.43 76.14
N LEU A 19 -8.97 -20.37 75.22
CA LEU A 19 -8.04 -20.75 74.14
C LEU A 19 -7.96 -19.67 73.04
N ALA A 20 -9.07 -19.00 72.72
CA ALA A 20 -9.07 -17.82 71.85
C ALA A 20 -8.28 -16.66 72.47
N CYS A 21 -8.47 -16.38 73.76
CA CYS A 21 -7.68 -15.40 74.50
C CYS A 21 -6.22 -15.82 74.76
N ALA A 22 -5.88 -17.12 74.67
CA ALA A 22 -4.51 -17.60 74.89
C ALA A 22 -3.58 -17.37 73.69
N ASN A 23 -4.15 -17.26 72.47
CA ASN A 23 -3.40 -16.96 71.23
C ASN A 23 -3.66 -15.55 70.70
N ALA A 24 -4.43 -14.73 71.41
CA ALA A 24 -4.46 -13.28 71.20
C ALA A 24 -3.16 -12.68 71.74
N SER A 25 -2.07 -12.79 70.96
CA SER A 25 -0.86 -12.01 71.23
C SER A 25 -1.25 -10.54 71.28
N SER A 26 -0.99 -9.87 72.40
CA SER A 26 -1.15 -8.43 72.48
C SER A 26 -0.21 -7.79 71.47
N ALA A 27 -0.73 -6.89 70.63
CA ALA A 27 0.07 -6.04 69.76
C ALA A 27 1.27 -5.46 70.53
N ALA A 28 2.47 -5.78 70.07
CA ALA A 28 3.72 -5.37 70.71
C ALA A 28 4.26 -4.09 70.07
N ASP A 29 4.81 -3.21 70.90
CA ASP A 29 5.56 -2.04 70.44
C ASP A 29 7.03 -2.43 70.18
N LEU A 30 7.43 -2.38 68.90
CA LEU A 30 8.81 -2.63 68.45
C LEU A 30 9.49 -1.28 68.21
N LEU A 31 10.36 -0.89 69.14
CA LEU A 31 11.11 0.36 69.05
C LEU A 31 12.30 0.25 68.09
N VAL A 32 12.39 1.20 67.15
CA VAL A 32 13.44 1.32 66.13
C VAL A 32 14.24 2.61 66.33
N GLY A 33 15.57 2.54 66.22
CA GLY A 33 16.49 3.67 66.37
C GLY A 33 17.90 3.23 66.79
N SER A 34 18.87 4.17 66.81
CA SER A 34 20.29 3.89 67.09
C SER A 34 20.55 3.17 68.43
N ASP A 35 19.80 3.56 69.46
CA ASP A 35 19.93 3.07 70.83
C ASP A 35 18.79 2.11 71.23
N GLN A 36 17.99 1.65 70.24
CA GLN A 36 16.82 0.81 70.45
C GLN A 36 17.10 -0.68 70.16
N ARG A 37 16.11 -1.54 70.42
CA ARG A 37 16.20 -2.98 70.17
C ARG A 37 16.42 -3.33 68.69
N TYR A 38 15.89 -2.50 67.79
CA TYR A 38 15.99 -2.68 66.35
C TYR A 38 16.69 -1.46 65.74
N ALA A 39 17.84 -1.64 65.10
CA ALA A 39 18.61 -0.52 64.55
C ALA A 39 18.01 0.05 63.25
N ASN A 40 17.09 -0.68 62.60
CA ASN A 40 16.44 -0.32 61.35
C ASN A 40 15.04 -0.96 61.23
N ILE A 41 14.20 -0.41 60.36
CA ILE A 41 12.78 -0.76 60.23
C ILE A 41 12.61 -2.18 59.68
N SER A 42 13.47 -2.60 58.74
CA SER A 42 13.49 -3.96 58.17
C SER A 42 13.68 -5.03 59.25
N SER A 43 14.57 -4.80 60.22
CA SER A 43 14.80 -5.76 61.31
C SER A 43 13.61 -5.86 62.26
N ALA A 44 12.86 -4.77 62.48
CA ALA A 44 11.60 -4.81 63.21
C ALA A 44 10.51 -5.54 62.41
N LEU A 45 10.31 -5.21 61.12
CA LEU A 45 9.37 -5.89 60.22
C LEU A 45 9.58 -7.40 60.15
N ALA A 46 10.84 -7.85 60.08
CA ALA A 46 11.19 -9.27 60.11
C ALA A 46 10.70 -9.97 61.40
N ASN A 47 10.77 -9.30 62.54
CA ASN A 47 10.41 -9.83 63.86
C ASN A 47 8.95 -9.56 64.29
N ALA A 48 8.25 -8.61 63.65
CA ALA A 48 6.86 -8.26 63.97
C ALA A 48 5.88 -9.40 63.67
N ASN A 49 4.77 -9.42 64.41
CA ASN A 49 3.60 -10.24 64.18
C ASN A 49 2.47 -9.36 63.60
N ASN A 50 1.38 -9.99 63.14
CA ASN A 50 0.21 -9.23 62.72
C ASN A 50 -0.39 -8.45 63.91
N ASN A 51 -0.75 -7.19 63.65
CA ASN A 51 -1.23 -6.15 64.56
C ASN A 51 -0.16 -5.48 65.44
N ASP A 52 1.11 -5.86 65.36
CA ASP A 52 2.20 -5.17 66.07
C ASP A 52 2.42 -3.72 65.57
N VAL A 53 3.03 -2.90 66.41
CA VAL A 53 3.32 -1.48 66.16
C VAL A 53 4.82 -1.25 66.15
N ILE A 54 5.35 -0.81 65.03
CA ILE A 54 6.75 -0.40 64.88
C ILE A 54 6.82 1.11 65.12
N ILE A 55 7.51 1.52 66.18
CA ILE A 55 7.70 2.94 66.54
C ILE A 55 9.14 3.31 66.19
N VAL A 56 9.29 4.27 65.29
CA VAL A 56 10.56 4.68 64.70
C VAL A 56 10.98 6.03 65.29
N GLY A 57 12.05 6.02 66.08
CA GLY A 57 12.62 7.23 66.66
C GLY A 57 13.30 8.13 65.63
N ASP A 58 13.68 9.33 66.07
CA ASP A 58 14.33 10.36 65.26
C ASP A 58 15.61 9.82 64.58
N GLY A 59 15.82 10.21 63.32
CA GLY A 59 16.98 9.78 62.55
C GLY A 59 16.75 9.66 61.05
N PHE A 60 17.76 9.12 60.38
CA PHE A 60 17.81 8.89 58.94
C PHE A 60 17.94 7.39 58.68
N TYR A 61 17.01 6.84 57.89
CA TYR A 61 16.90 5.41 57.60
C TYR A 61 16.99 5.21 56.08
N GLN A 62 17.99 4.47 55.63
CA GLN A 62 18.18 4.16 54.22
C GLN A 62 17.73 2.72 53.92
N GLU A 63 16.48 2.54 53.51
CA GLU A 63 15.81 1.25 53.41
C GLU A 63 14.76 1.22 52.29
N ASN A 64 14.60 0.06 51.66
CA ASN A 64 13.44 -0.28 50.82
C ASN A 64 12.63 -1.36 51.56
N LEU A 65 11.35 -1.09 51.85
CA LEU A 65 10.57 -1.78 52.87
C LEU A 65 9.39 -2.54 52.28
N VAL A 66 9.50 -3.88 52.24
CA VAL A 66 8.41 -4.76 51.80
C VAL A 66 7.52 -5.15 52.99
N ILE A 67 6.25 -4.76 52.94
CA ILE A 67 5.27 -4.92 54.02
C ILE A 67 4.23 -5.98 53.64
N GLY A 68 4.52 -7.22 54.01
CA GLY A 68 3.64 -8.40 53.84
C GLY A 68 2.99 -8.90 55.14
N LYS A 69 3.01 -8.12 56.22
CA LYS A 69 2.36 -8.41 57.51
C LYS A 69 1.47 -7.24 57.92
N GLU A 70 0.32 -7.50 58.54
CA GLU A 70 -0.57 -6.46 59.05
C GLU A 70 0.12 -5.69 60.19
N VAL A 71 0.65 -4.48 59.95
CA VAL A 71 1.40 -3.71 60.97
C VAL A 71 1.11 -2.21 60.90
N LYS A 72 1.42 -1.51 61.99
CA LYS A 72 1.46 -0.05 62.03
C LYS A 72 2.91 0.40 62.13
N ILE A 73 3.37 1.25 61.22
CA ILE A 73 4.71 1.85 61.23
C ILE A 73 4.52 3.34 61.49
N LEU A 74 5.05 3.83 62.60
CA LEU A 74 4.79 5.18 63.12
C LEU A 74 6.12 5.85 63.47
N SER A 75 6.31 7.09 63.04
CA SER A 75 7.37 7.95 63.61
C SER A 75 6.98 8.37 65.05
N GLU A 76 7.99 8.49 65.92
CA GLU A 76 7.83 9.00 67.29
C GLU A 76 7.53 10.51 67.31
N ASN A 77 8.26 11.33 66.54
CA ASN A 77 8.18 12.80 66.57
C ASN A 77 7.81 13.47 65.23
N GLY A 78 7.35 12.71 64.24
CA GLY A 78 6.82 13.22 62.97
C GLY A 78 7.86 13.54 61.90
N SER A 79 7.39 13.97 60.72
CA SER A 79 8.17 13.98 59.47
C SER A 79 9.42 14.86 59.55
N SER A 80 9.37 15.94 60.33
CA SER A 80 10.52 16.83 60.55
C SER A 80 11.71 16.19 61.28
N ASN A 81 11.56 14.97 61.83
CA ASN A 81 12.58 14.29 62.63
C ASN A 81 12.91 12.85 62.16
N THR A 82 12.00 12.20 61.43
CA THR A 82 12.19 10.81 60.93
C THR A 82 12.20 10.77 59.40
N PHE A 83 13.39 10.59 58.83
CA PHE A 83 13.65 10.66 57.39
C PHE A 83 13.91 9.26 56.80
N ILE A 84 13.20 8.90 55.74
CA ILE A 84 13.35 7.64 55.01
C ILE A 84 13.80 7.93 53.58
N GLN A 85 14.89 7.29 53.16
CA GLN A 85 15.37 7.27 51.77
C GLN A 85 15.58 5.83 51.29
N PRO A 86 15.53 5.55 49.98
CA PRO A 86 15.78 4.21 49.47
C PRO A 86 17.26 3.85 49.56
N ALA A 87 17.53 2.55 49.74
CA ALA A 87 18.85 1.97 49.45
C ALA A 87 19.09 1.85 47.93
N PHE A 88 18.01 1.60 47.16
CA PHE A 88 17.99 1.53 45.70
C PHE A 88 16.92 2.51 45.16
N PRO A 89 17.32 3.66 44.57
CA PRO A 89 16.38 4.70 44.11
C PRO A 89 15.37 4.27 43.03
N ASP A 90 15.66 3.16 42.34
CA ASP A 90 14.79 2.53 41.33
C ASP A 90 13.82 1.50 41.94
N GLU A 91 13.91 1.23 43.25
CA GLU A 91 12.99 0.41 44.01
C GLU A 91 12.09 1.25 44.93
N HIS A 92 10.93 0.71 45.27
CA HIS A 92 9.90 1.43 46.03
C HIS A 92 10.31 1.56 47.51
N ILE A 93 10.10 2.71 48.15
CA ILE A 93 10.54 2.92 49.55
C ILE A 93 9.62 2.15 50.50
N PHE A 94 8.30 2.31 50.37
CA PHE A 94 7.30 1.47 51.04
C PHE A 94 6.52 0.67 50.00
N ASN A 95 6.69 -0.66 50.00
CA ASN A 95 6.01 -1.60 49.13
C ASN A 95 5.00 -2.42 49.95
N ILE A 96 3.73 -1.99 49.96
CA ILE A 96 2.64 -2.63 50.71
C ILE A 96 1.96 -3.67 49.82
N THR A 97 2.01 -4.93 50.25
CA THR A 97 1.42 -6.09 49.57
C THR A 97 0.42 -6.86 50.44
N THR A 98 -0.11 -6.21 51.48
CA THR A 98 -1.15 -6.76 52.36
C THR A 98 -2.01 -5.66 52.96
N SER A 99 -3.19 -6.05 53.46
CA SER A 99 -4.21 -5.16 54.01
C SER A 99 -3.90 -4.66 55.43
N ASN A 100 -4.75 -3.76 55.94
CA ASN A 100 -4.78 -3.31 57.34
C ASN A 100 -3.51 -2.57 57.82
N ILE A 101 -2.72 -1.99 56.90
CA ILE A 101 -1.48 -1.28 57.20
C ILE A 101 -1.74 0.15 57.71
N THR A 102 -0.86 0.66 58.56
CA THR A 102 -0.72 2.10 58.79
C THR A 102 0.72 2.56 58.59
N ILE A 103 0.94 3.66 57.87
CA ILE A 103 2.22 4.37 57.80
C ILE A 103 1.97 5.84 58.18
N SER A 104 2.67 6.34 59.21
CA SER A 104 2.43 7.71 59.68
C SER A 104 3.65 8.44 60.22
N GLY A 105 3.81 9.69 59.79
CA GLY A 105 4.74 10.67 60.37
C GLY A 105 6.15 10.66 59.77
N PHE A 106 6.35 10.20 58.55
CA PHE A 106 7.67 10.15 57.92
C PHE A 106 7.90 11.28 56.92
N ASN A 107 9.14 11.76 56.79
CA ASN A 107 9.60 12.40 55.56
C ASN A 107 10.19 11.30 54.66
N ILE A 108 9.67 11.18 53.44
CA ILE A 108 9.93 10.05 52.53
C ILE A 108 10.40 10.63 51.20
N THR A 109 11.63 10.32 50.77
CA THR A 109 12.20 11.02 49.60
C THR A 109 13.22 10.20 48.80
N GLY A 110 13.37 10.52 47.51
CA GLY A 110 14.46 10.02 46.67
C GLY A 110 14.20 8.74 45.85
N ALA A 111 12.95 8.32 45.67
CA ALA A 111 12.60 7.17 44.81
C ALA A 111 12.56 7.60 43.33
N THR A 112 13.71 7.94 42.76
CA THR A 112 13.80 8.70 41.49
C THR A 112 13.15 8.04 40.28
N ASN A 113 13.07 6.71 40.23
CA ASN A 113 12.35 5.97 39.18
C ASN A 113 11.29 5.02 39.78
N ALA A 114 10.79 5.35 40.97
CA ALA A 114 9.96 4.46 41.78
C ALA A 114 8.90 5.19 42.62
N LYS A 115 8.01 4.40 43.23
CA LYS A 115 6.97 4.93 44.13
C LYS A 115 7.53 5.05 45.56
N ALA A 116 7.36 6.20 46.20
CA ALA A 116 7.71 6.40 47.60
C ALA A 116 6.77 5.59 48.52
N VAL A 117 5.47 5.61 48.26
CA VAL A 117 4.49 4.69 48.85
C VAL A 117 3.72 3.99 47.74
N TYR A 118 3.87 2.66 47.67
CA TYR A 118 3.13 1.77 46.78
C TYR A 118 2.17 0.90 47.58
N ILE A 119 0.91 0.85 47.17
CA ILE A 119 -0.11 -0.03 47.75
C ILE A 119 -0.63 -0.93 46.62
N PHE A 120 -0.45 -2.24 46.73
CA PHE A 120 -0.81 -3.19 45.68
C PHE A 120 -1.73 -4.29 46.21
N SER A 121 -2.86 -4.51 45.54
CA SER A 121 -3.82 -5.59 45.83
C SER A 121 -4.25 -5.65 47.32
N ALA A 122 -4.36 -4.49 47.98
CA ALA A 122 -4.54 -4.39 49.43
C ALA A 122 -5.75 -3.54 49.83
N ALA A 123 -6.31 -3.83 51.02
CA ALA A 123 -7.48 -3.13 51.57
C ALA A 123 -7.17 -2.42 52.89
N ASN A 124 -7.90 -1.34 53.21
CA ASN A 124 -7.88 -0.67 54.52
C ASN A 124 -6.46 -0.21 54.95
N CYS A 125 -5.69 0.35 54.01
CA CYS A 125 -4.37 0.91 54.28
C CYS A 125 -4.46 2.42 54.59
N ASN A 126 -3.96 2.84 55.76
CA ASN A 126 -3.98 4.24 56.21
C ASN A 126 -2.59 4.89 56.11
N ILE A 127 -2.41 5.83 55.18
CA ILE A 127 -1.19 6.62 54.99
C ILE A 127 -1.45 8.04 55.48
N SER A 128 -0.79 8.48 56.56
CA SER A 128 -1.16 9.75 57.21
C SER A 128 -0.03 10.60 57.78
N ASN A 129 -0.14 11.92 57.66
CA ASN A 129 0.82 12.89 58.23
C ASN A 129 2.27 12.73 57.72
N ASN A 130 2.45 12.23 56.50
CA ASN A 130 3.77 12.08 55.88
C ASN A 130 4.09 13.28 54.97
N GLU A 131 5.38 13.52 54.75
CA GLU A 131 5.93 14.49 53.81
C GLU A 131 6.66 13.72 52.71
N ILE A 132 6.30 13.88 51.43
CA ILE A 132 6.74 12.97 50.35
C ILE A 132 7.24 13.76 49.15
N SER A 133 8.49 13.50 48.71
CA SER A 133 9.13 14.29 47.65
C SER A 133 10.20 13.58 46.83
N ALA A 134 10.61 14.21 45.72
CA ALA A 134 11.73 13.80 44.86
C ALA A 134 11.66 12.32 44.43
N SER A 135 10.48 11.89 43.99
CA SER A 135 10.18 10.53 43.57
C SER A 135 9.40 10.51 42.25
N ASP A 136 9.39 9.40 41.52
CA ASP A 136 8.50 9.23 40.35
C ASP A 136 7.04 9.36 40.82
N LYS A 137 6.64 8.61 41.86
CA LYS A 137 5.27 8.69 42.40
C LYS A 137 5.27 8.81 43.93
N GLY A 138 4.55 9.80 44.47
CA GLY A 138 4.46 10.04 45.91
C GLY A 138 3.67 8.96 46.64
N ILE A 139 2.36 8.91 46.41
CA ILE A 139 1.48 7.81 46.84
C ILE A 139 0.79 7.23 45.61
N TYR A 140 1.02 5.95 45.35
CA TYR A 140 0.42 5.23 44.24
C TYR A 140 -0.29 3.97 44.74
N THR A 141 -1.54 3.79 44.32
CA THR A 141 -2.34 2.60 44.66
C THR A 141 -2.70 1.85 43.39
N GLU A 142 -2.65 0.52 43.43
CA GLU A 142 -2.90 -0.37 42.30
C GLU A 142 -3.79 -1.52 42.78
N ASP A 143 -4.94 -1.71 42.11
CA ASP A 143 -5.96 -2.73 42.41
C ASP A 143 -6.34 -2.83 43.91
N SER A 144 -6.45 -1.67 44.59
CA SER A 144 -6.56 -1.57 46.05
C SER A 144 -7.86 -0.87 46.51
N THR A 145 -8.28 -1.05 47.76
CA THR A 145 -9.60 -0.56 48.24
C THR A 145 -9.62 -0.10 49.72
N ASP A 146 -10.72 0.51 50.17
CA ASP A 146 -11.00 0.95 51.55
C ASP A 146 -9.92 1.85 52.22
N GLY A 147 -8.97 2.40 51.45
CA GLY A 147 -7.79 3.07 52.00
C GLY A 147 -8.05 4.49 52.50
N ILE A 148 -7.19 4.98 53.40
CA ILE A 148 -7.29 6.33 53.98
C ILE A 148 -5.99 7.10 53.74
N LEU A 149 -6.06 8.18 52.96
CA LEU A 149 -4.95 9.10 52.73
C LEU A 149 -5.27 10.43 53.43
N ARG A 150 -4.52 10.82 54.47
CA ARG A 150 -4.86 12.02 55.25
C ARG A 150 -3.70 12.84 55.81
N ASN A 151 -3.84 14.16 55.77
CA ASN A 151 -2.84 15.13 56.24
C ASN A 151 -1.44 14.98 55.60
N ASN A 152 -1.29 14.32 54.44
CA ASN A 152 0.02 14.17 53.79
C ASN A 152 0.37 15.44 53.00
N THR A 153 1.66 15.80 52.96
CA THR A 153 2.20 16.91 52.15
C THR A 153 3.09 16.31 51.07
N ILE A 154 2.78 16.52 49.80
CA ILE A 154 3.37 15.77 48.68
C ILE A 154 3.81 16.77 47.60
N HIS A 155 5.11 16.86 47.35
CA HIS A 155 5.66 17.90 46.48
C HIS A 155 6.92 17.45 45.72
N SER A 156 7.17 18.04 44.55
CA SER A 156 8.40 17.77 43.79
C SER A 156 8.54 16.29 43.37
N ASN A 157 7.42 15.67 43.00
CA ASN A 157 7.35 14.33 42.39
C ASN A 157 6.78 14.45 40.96
N TYR A 158 7.00 13.46 40.09
CA TYR A 158 6.32 13.44 38.79
C TYR A 158 4.81 13.20 38.97
N MET A 159 4.42 12.26 39.84
CA MET A 159 3.04 12.04 40.28
C MET A 159 2.89 12.21 41.80
N GLY A 160 1.89 12.97 42.24
CA GLY A 160 1.60 13.24 43.66
C GLY A 160 0.83 12.11 44.34
N ILE A 161 -0.50 12.15 44.26
CA ILE A 161 -1.37 11.01 44.60
C ILE A 161 -1.99 10.45 43.32
N THR A 162 -1.85 9.15 43.07
CA THR A 162 -2.47 8.48 41.92
C THR A 162 -3.16 7.20 42.36
N LEU A 163 -4.41 7.03 41.91
CA LEU A 163 -5.24 5.87 42.21
C LEU A 163 -5.47 5.10 40.90
N TYR A 164 -4.78 3.97 40.72
CA TYR A 164 -4.88 3.11 39.54
C TYR A 164 -5.81 1.92 39.86
N ASN A 165 -6.89 1.77 39.10
CA ASN A 165 -7.92 0.70 39.26
C ASN A 165 -8.39 0.45 40.72
N SER A 166 -8.28 1.46 41.59
CA SER A 166 -8.59 1.35 43.01
C SER A 166 -10.03 1.83 43.28
N THR A 167 -10.61 1.51 44.44
CA THR A 167 -11.97 1.96 44.83
C THR A 167 -12.02 2.47 46.28
N ASP A 168 -13.09 3.20 46.63
CA ASP A 168 -13.51 3.48 48.02
C ASP A 168 -12.49 4.25 48.90
N PHE A 169 -11.43 4.81 48.31
CA PHE A 169 -10.42 5.58 49.03
C PHE A 169 -11.00 6.87 49.65
N THR A 170 -10.67 7.12 50.92
CA THR A 170 -11.00 8.35 51.65
C THR A 170 -9.80 9.29 51.71
N LEU A 171 -9.86 10.41 51.00
CA LEU A 171 -8.81 11.43 50.94
C LEU A 171 -9.22 12.65 51.78
N LYS A 172 -8.38 13.10 52.74
CA LYS A 172 -8.70 14.26 53.59
C LYS A 172 -7.49 15.10 54.03
N ASN A 173 -7.55 16.41 53.82
CA ASN A 173 -6.52 17.38 54.20
C ASN A 173 -5.13 17.14 53.55
N ASN A 174 -5.02 16.37 52.48
CA ASN A 174 -3.74 16.21 51.78
C ASN A 174 -3.43 17.47 50.97
N THR A 175 -2.16 17.86 50.93
CA THR A 175 -1.68 19.03 50.18
C THR A 175 -0.67 18.56 49.14
N MET A 176 -1.00 18.73 47.87
CA MET A 176 -0.14 18.44 46.74
C MET A 176 0.27 19.76 46.08
N THR A 177 1.56 20.00 45.91
CA THR A 177 2.10 21.25 45.35
C THR A 177 3.35 21.00 44.54
N SER A 178 3.51 21.64 43.38
CA SER A 178 4.74 21.51 42.56
C SER A 178 5.12 20.05 42.26
N ASN A 179 4.12 19.20 42.00
CA ASN A 179 4.29 17.92 41.31
C ASN A 179 3.84 18.14 39.87
N ASP A 180 4.41 17.41 38.91
CA ASP A 180 4.03 17.56 37.51
C ASP A 180 2.54 17.17 37.32
N TYR A 181 2.10 16.09 37.98
CA TYR A 181 0.70 15.75 38.19
C TYR A 181 0.36 15.60 39.68
N ASN A 182 -0.35 16.58 40.27
CA ASN A 182 -0.67 16.60 41.70
C ASN A 182 -1.62 15.47 42.16
N PHE A 183 -2.75 15.30 41.48
CA PHE A 183 -3.74 14.24 41.74
C PHE A 183 -4.32 13.69 40.44
N GLY A 184 -4.65 12.40 40.41
CA GLY A 184 -5.16 11.70 39.22
C GLY A 184 -5.74 10.32 39.53
N ILE A 185 -6.66 9.85 38.67
CA ILE A 185 -7.25 8.50 38.75
C ILE A 185 -7.09 7.82 37.39
N ILE A 186 -6.42 6.67 37.37
CA ILE A 186 -6.18 5.91 36.14
C ILE A 186 -7.10 4.70 36.12
N SER A 187 -8.18 4.76 35.33
CA SER A 187 -8.96 3.58 34.98
C SER A 187 -9.81 3.79 33.72
N SER A 188 -10.12 2.71 33.01
CA SER A 188 -11.19 2.67 32.00
C SER A 188 -12.57 2.35 32.59
N PHE A 189 -12.64 2.04 33.89
CA PHE A 189 -13.84 1.58 34.60
C PHE A 189 -14.43 2.71 35.48
N PRO A 190 -15.66 3.19 35.22
CA PRO A 190 -16.30 4.26 36.00
C PRO A 190 -16.38 3.98 37.51
N GLU A 191 -16.51 2.72 37.92
CA GLU A 191 -16.51 2.29 39.32
C GLU A 191 -15.21 2.62 40.07
N CYS A 192 -14.06 2.67 39.38
CA CYS A 192 -12.79 3.08 39.98
C CYS A 192 -12.69 4.60 40.26
N TYR A 193 -13.69 5.39 39.88
CA TYR A 193 -13.82 6.81 40.26
C TYR A 193 -14.74 7.00 41.48
N VAL A 194 -15.27 5.94 42.09
CA VAL A 194 -16.11 6.04 43.31
C VAL A 194 -15.21 6.15 44.55
N HIS A 195 -15.03 7.39 45.03
CA HIS A 195 -14.15 7.74 46.16
C HIS A 195 -14.77 8.80 47.08
N ASN A 196 -14.22 8.92 48.30
CA ASN A 196 -14.60 9.91 49.31
C ASN A 196 -13.50 10.98 49.45
N VAL A 197 -13.41 11.88 48.47
CA VAL A 197 -12.39 12.95 48.42
C VAL A 197 -12.94 14.24 49.02
N ALA A 198 -12.52 14.56 50.26
CA ALA A 198 -13.01 15.73 50.97
C ALA A 198 -12.52 17.06 50.35
N ILE A 199 -13.38 18.09 50.40
CA ILE A 199 -13.09 19.47 49.95
C ILE A 199 -11.95 20.19 50.73
N SER A 200 -11.33 19.51 51.70
CA SER A 200 -10.15 19.97 52.43
C SER A 200 -8.81 19.57 51.80
N ASN A 201 -8.79 18.69 50.78
CA ASN A 201 -7.58 18.42 50.01
C ASN A 201 -7.21 19.62 49.11
N ARG A 202 -5.92 19.78 48.78
CA ARG A 202 -5.39 20.91 48.01
C ARG A 202 -4.46 20.47 46.90
N VAL A 203 -4.59 21.11 45.73
CA VAL A 203 -3.65 21.05 44.60
C VAL A 203 -3.20 22.47 44.29
N ASP A 204 -1.89 22.75 44.36
CA ASP A 204 -1.29 24.09 44.20
C ASP A 204 -2.04 25.20 44.97
N GLY A 205 -2.45 24.88 46.21
CA GLY A 205 -3.20 25.77 47.12
C GLY A 205 -4.70 25.93 46.82
N LYS A 206 -5.18 25.53 45.64
CA LYS A 206 -6.60 25.48 45.25
C LYS A 206 -7.28 24.19 45.76
N LYS A 207 -8.61 24.12 45.71
CA LYS A 207 -9.39 22.95 46.17
C LYS A 207 -9.55 21.88 45.07
N ILE A 208 -9.58 20.60 45.46
CA ILE A 208 -10.16 19.55 44.61
C ILE A 208 -11.68 19.55 44.82
N TYR A 209 -12.46 19.72 43.74
CA TYR A 209 -13.91 19.54 43.77
C TYR A 209 -14.25 18.16 43.24
N TYR A 210 -14.62 17.26 44.15
CA TYR A 210 -15.02 15.89 43.84
C TYR A 210 -16.51 15.74 44.15
N LEU A 211 -17.31 15.48 43.13
CA LEU A 211 -18.77 15.46 43.18
C LEU A 211 -19.23 14.05 42.80
N THR A 212 -19.74 13.29 43.77
CA THR A 212 -20.20 11.91 43.58
C THR A 212 -21.70 11.84 43.82
N ASP A 213 -22.46 11.31 42.86
CA ASP A 213 -23.93 11.21 42.88
C ASP A 213 -24.65 12.59 43.06
N GLU A 214 -24.00 13.68 42.64
CA GLU A 214 -24.47 15.07 42.83
C GLU A 214 -25.35 15.58 41.68
N ALA A 215 -26.20 16.56 41.97
CA ALA A 215 -27.18 17.08 41.02
C ALA A 215 -27.30 18.62 41.00
N ASN A 216 -27.26 19.22 39.81
CA ASN A 216 -27.42 20.66 39.56
C ASN A 216 -26.38 21.57 40.27
N TYR A 217 -25.18 21.04 40.54
CA TYR A 217 -24.12 21.74 41.26
C TYR A 217 -23.32 22.68 40.35
N ILE A 218 -23.10 23.93 40.78
CA ILE A 218 -22.22 24.88 40.08
C ILE A 218 -20.87 24.95 40.81
N VAL A 219 -19.80 24.57 40.12
CA VAL A 219 -18.44 24.54 40.69
C VAL A 219 -17.92 25.96 40.95
N PRO A 220 -17.48 26.29 42.18
CA PRO A 220 -16.86 27.57 42.50
C PRO A 220 -15.52 27.81 41.78
N SER A 221 -15.21 29.08 41.53
CA SER A 221 -14.04 29.49 40.73
C SER A 221 -12.67 29.31 41.41
N ASP A 222 -12.62 28.76 42.64
CA ASP A 222 -11.37 28.40 43.34
C ASP A 222 -11.07 26.89 43.31
N ALA A 223 -11.69 26.19 42.35
CA ALA A 223 -11.31 24.84 41.95
C ALA A 223 -9.90 24.82 41.31
N GLY A 224 -9.08 23.86 41.75
CA GLY A 224 -7.80 23.51 41.13
C GLY A 224 -7.84 22.24 40.31
N GLN A 225 -8.85 21.39 40.54
CA GLN A 225 -9.16 20.19 39.75
C GLN A 225 -10.62 19.82 40.01
N VAL A 226 -11.30 19.19 39.06
CA VAL A 226 -12.73 18.87 39.15
C VAL A 226 -13.01 17.44 38.68
N TYR A 227 -13.73 16.68 39.50
CA TYR A 227 -14.33 15.39 39.13
C TYR A 227 -15.84 15.47 39.37
N ALA A 228 -16.62 15.10 38.36
CA ALA A 228 -18.04 14.78 38.49
C ALA A 228 -18.22 13.29 38.17
N VAL A 229 -18.74 12.53 39.13
CA VAL A 229 -18.87 11.08 39.09
C VAL A 229 -20.34 10.72 39.34
N ASN A 230 -20.96 9.91 38.49
CA ASN A 230 -22.38 9.52 38.56
C ASN A 230 -23.36 10.72 38.63
N SER A 231 -22.94 11.90 38.16
CA SER A 231 -23.57 13.17 38.51
C SER A 231 -24.42 13.75 37.37
N SER A 232 -25.21 14.78 37.63
CA SER A 232 -26.03 15.41 36.58
C SER A 232 -26.25 16.91 36.75
N GLY A 233 -26.43 17.65 35.64
CA GLY A 233 -26.65 19.09 35.66
C GLY A 233 -25.49 19.91 36.25
N ILE A 234 -24.29 19.33 36.30
CA ILE A 234 -23.10 19.96 36.87
C ILE A 234 -22.65 21.09 35.96
N THR A 235 -22.27 22.24 36.52
CA THR A 235 -21.74 23.38 35.75
C THR A 235 -20.32 23.70 36.23
N VAL A 236 -19.33 23.38 35.40
CA VAL A 236 -17.93 23.78 35.58
C VAL A 236 -17.67 24.98 34.69
N LYS A 237 -17.30 26.13 35.25
CA LYS A 237 -17.11 27.33 34.44
C LYS A 237 -16.11 28.34 34.99
N ASP A 238 -15.56 29.13 34.07
CA ASP A 238 -14.77 30.33 34.38
C ASP A 238 -13.55 30.02 35.29
N ILE A 239 -12.88 28.87 35.06
CA ILE A 239 -11.71 28.39 35.82
C ILE A 239 -10.50 28.06 34.93
N ALA A 240 -9.32 28.10 35.55
CA ALA A 240 -8.08 27.58 34.99
C ALA A 240 -7.51 26.48 35.88
N VAL A 241 -7.18 25.33 35.29
CA VAL A 241 -6.70 24.10 35.95
C VAL A 241 -5.41 23.63 35.27
N SER A 242 -4.44 23.16 36.06
CA SER A 242 -3.17 22.63 35.55
C SER A 242 -2.48 21.69 36.53
N ASN A 243 -1.37 21.07 36.14
CA ASN A 243 -0.50 20.23 36.99
C ASN A 243 -1.27 19.06 37.63
N CYS A 244 -2.06 18.33 36.84
CA CYS A 244 -2.89 17.22 37.30
C CYS A 244 -3.14 16.22 36.18
N LEU A 245 -3.46 14.95 36.49
CA LEU A 245 -3.61 13.93 35.43
C LEU A 245 -4.81 14.23 34.53
N ASP A 246 -5.97 14.37 35.16
CA ASP A 246 -7.25 14.76 34.55
C ASP A 246 -7.58 16.18 35.01
N GLY A 247 -7.73 17.14 34.08
CA GLY A 247 -8.02 18.54 34.43
C GLY A 247 -9.45 18.73 34.94
N VAL A 248 -10.42 18.47 34.06
CA VAL A 248 -11.84 18.35 34.41
C VAL A 248 -12.36 17.01 33.92
N ALA A 249 -12.71 16.14 34.86
CA ALA A 249 -13.20 14.80 34.59
C ALA A 249 -14.72 14.71 34.80
N PHE A 250 -15.45 14.32 33.75
CA PHE A 250 -16.85 13.86 33.81
C PHE A 250 -16.85 12.34 33.63
N VAL A 251 -17.34 11.61 34.63
CA VAL A 251 -17.41 10.15 34.65
C VAL A 251 -18.84 9.72 34.97
N ASN A 252 -19.45 8.91 34.10
CA ASN A 252 -20.86 8.49 34.22
C ASN A 252 -21.81 9.69 34.49
N THR A 253 -21.53 10.84 33.88
CA THR A 253 -22.12 12.15 34.20
C THR A 253 -22.88 12.71 33.01
N SER A 254 -24.05 13.32 33.23
CA SER A 254 -24.93 13.73 32.13
C SER A 254 -25.57 15.11 32.27
N ASN A 255 -26.09 15.64 31.16
CA ASN A 255 -26.85 16.90 31.13
C ASN A 255 -26.07 18.11 31.73
N SER A 256 -24.74 18.06 31.69
CA SER A 256 -23.82 18.95 32.40
C SER A 256 -23.07 19.89 31.44
N GLU A 257 -22.51 20.98 31.96
CA GLU A 257 -21.85 22.04 31.19
C GLU A 257 -20.41 22.27 31.67
N ILE A 258 -19.45 22.29 30.75
CA ILE A 258 -18.07 22.78 30.93
C ILE A 258 -17.93 24.02 30.03
N ARG A 259 -17.72 25.21 30.62
CA ARG A 259 -17.73 26.48 29.86
C ARG A 259 -16.66 27.49 30.26
N ASN A 260 -15.96 28.10 29.30
CA ASN A 260 -14.92 29.11 29.57
C ASN A 260 -13.81 28.55 30.49
N VAL A 261 -13.35 27.33 30.20
CA VAL A 261 -12.35 26.62 31.02
C VAL A 261 -11.02 26.58 30.28
N THR A 262 -9.93 26.87 30.98
CA THR A 262 -8.56 26.63 30.50
C THR A 262 -7.98 25.43 31.24
N VAL A 263 -7.47 24.45 30.49
CA VAL A 263 -6.72 23.30 31.01
C VAL A 263 -5.36 23.23 30.35
N SER A 264 -4.29 23.14 31.16
CA SER A 264 -2.93 22.96 30.65
C SER A 264 -2.09 22.04 31.51
N ASP A 265 -1.06 21.45 30.90
CA ASP A 265 -0.04 20.70 31.64
C ASP A 265 -0.68 19.52 32.43
N THR A 266 -1.53 18.77 31.70
CA THR A 266 -2.23 17.55 32.18
C THR A 266 -1.98 16.36 31.24
N ASP A 267 -2.36 15.14 31.63
CA ASP A 267 -2.45 14.06 30.64
C ASP A 267 -3.70 14.28 29.78
N THR A 268 -4.91 14.26 30.35
CA THR A 268 -6.13 14.63 29.63
C THR A 268 -6.76 15.91 30.19
N GLY A 269 -6.83 16.96 29.37
CA GLY A 269 -7.33 18.28 29.77
C GLY A 269 -8.80 18.25 30.20
N ILE A 270 -9.68 17.86 29.27
CA ILE A 270 -11.07 17.51 29.57
C ILE A 270 -11.28 16.02 29.33
N PHE A 271 -11.57 15.27 30.38
CA PHE A 271 -11.76 13.81 30.33
C PHE A 271 -13.26 13.50 30.47
N SER A 272 -13.87 12.88 29.46
CA SER A 272 -15.28 12.47 29.47
C SER A 272 -15.39 10.96 29.29
N LEU A 273 -15.65 10.22 30.38
CA LEU A 273 -15.84 8.77 30.35
C LEU A 273 -17.31 8.43 30.61
N LYS A 274 -17.94 7.68 29.68
CA LYS A 274 -19.33 7.21 29.79
C LYS A 274 -20.33 8.33 30.13
N SER A 275 -20.13 9.52 29.56
CA SER A 275 -20.78 10.75 29.99
C SER A 275 -21.52 11.39 28.83
N ASP A 276 -22.85 11.47 28.94
CA ASP A 276 -23.74 11.73 27.79
C ASP A 276 -24.54 13.04 27.92
N PHE A 277 -24.94 13.61 26.78
CA PHE A 277 -25.76 14.84 26.71
C PHE A 277 -25.14 16.07 27.40
N ASN A 278 -23.80 16.17 27.41
CA ASN A 278 -23.07 17.28 28.01
C ASN A 278 -22.68 18.36 26.97
N LEU A 279 -22.49 19.59 27.43
CA LEU A 279 -22.02 20.73 26.64
C LEU A 279 -20.61 21.11 27.07
N ILE A 280 -19.65 21.03 26.15
CA ILE A 280 -18.27 21.51 26.32
C ILE A 280 -18.10 22.72 25.40
N TYR A 281 -18.01 23.93 25.96
CA TYR A 281 -18.12 25.18 25.20
C TYR A 281 -17.02 26.18 25.54
N ASN A 282 -16.32 26.72 24.53
CA ASN A 282 -15.27 27.72 24.73
C ASN A 282 -14.20 27.24 25.74
N VAL A 283 -13.69 26.03 25.55
CA VAL A 283 -12.58 25.46 26.31
C VAL A 283 -11.26 25.75 25.59
N THR A 284 -10.20 26.04 26.34
CA THR A 284 -8.82 26.07 25.82
C THR A 284 -8.01 24.95 26.47
N ALA A 285 -7.60 23.96 25.69
CA ALA A 285 -6.81 22.81 26.14
C ALA A 285 -5.40 22.86 25.52
N GLY A 286 -4.45 23.41 26.28
CA GLY A 286 -3.07 23.64 25.86
C GLY A 286 -2.07 22.68 26.50
N THR A 287 -0.99 22.30 25.81
CA THR A 287 0.18 21.60 26.43
C THR A 287 -0.09 20.32 27.23
N ASN A 288 -1.18 19.60 26.93
CA ASN A 288 -1.52 18.32 27.57
C ASN A 288 -0.97 17.13 26.77
N SER A 289 -1.24 15.88 27.21
CA SER A 289 -1.12 14.70 26.34
C SER A 289 -2.27 14.69 25.32
N ILE A 290 -3.51 14.76 25.80
CA ILE A 290 -4.75 14.87 25.01
C ILE A 290 -5.50 16.12 25.47
N GLY A 291 -5.93 16.97 24.53
CA GLY A 291 -6.62 18.21 24.86
C GLY A 291 -8.02 17.98 25.44
N ILE A 292 -8.87 17.30 24.66
CA ILE A 292 -10.25 16.94 25.04
C ILE A 292 -10.50 15.50 24.58
N GLY A 293 -10.87 14.60 25.50
CA GLY A 293 -11.14 13.19 25.21
C GLY A 293 -12.58 12.80 25.55
N LEU A 294 -13.30 12.27 24.56
CA LEU A 294 -14.60 11.61 24.72
C LEU A 294 -14.42 10.09 24.60
N TYR A 295 -14.75 9.37 25.66
CA TYR A 295 -14.55 7.93 25.80
C TYR A 295 -15.88 7.25 26.20
N ARG A 296 -16.40 6.31 25.40
CA ARG A 296 -17.74 5.70 25.58
C ARG A 296 -18.86 6.72 25.83
N SER A 297 -18.73 7.92 25.26
CA SER A 297 -19.52 9.10 25.60
C SER A 297 -20.27 9.61 24.36
N GLY A 298 -21.59 9.75 24.45
CA GLY A 298 -22.45 10.05 23.30
C GLY A 298 -23.40 11.23 23.49
N ASN A 299 -23.94 11.73 22.37
CA ASN A 299 -24.89 12.85 22.34
C ASN A 299 -24.33 14.18 22.93
N ASN A 300 -23.01 14.32 23.07
CA ASN A 300 -22.37 15.53 23.60
C ASN A 300 -22.19 16.60 22.51
N ILE A 301 -22.11 17.86 22.93
CA ILE A 301 -21.81 19.00 22.05
C ILE A 301 -20.49 19.62 22.50
N LEU A 302 -19.46 19.51 21.67
CA LEU A 302 -18.19 20.23 21.81
C LEU A 302 -18.16 21.39 20.82
N ALA A 303 -18.11 22.63 21.31
CA ALA A 303 -18.21 23.81 20.46
C ALA A 303 -17.25 24.96 20.83
N ASN A 304 -16.84 25.74 19.82
CA ASN A 304 -16.03 26.96 19.97
C ASN A 304 -14.74 26.77 20.79
N SER A 305 -14.17 25.57 20.83
CA SER A 305 -13.06 25.21 21.72
C SER A 305 -11.73 25.14 20.95
N THR A 306 -10.61 25.31 21.65
CA THR A 306 -9.26 25.31 21.07
C THR A 306 -8.38 24.27 21.76
N SER A 307 -7.89 23.27 21.02
CA SER A 307 -6.89 22.31 21.52
C SER A 307 -5.55 22.51 20.84
N THR A 308 -4.54 22.93 21.59
CA THR A 308 -3.28 23.44 21.04
C THR A 308 -2.04 22.85 21.71
N ASN A 309 -1.00 22.56 20.92
CA ASN A 309 0.31 22.11 21.42
C ASN A 309 0.28 20.82 22.29
N ASN A 310 -0.74 19.97 22.17
CA ASN A 310 -0.84 18.73 22.95
C ASN A 310 0.10 17.65 22.34
N SER A 311 0.73 16.82 23.17
CA SER A 311 1.77 15.88 22.70
C SER A 311 1.21 14.70 21.89
N ARG A 312 -0.07 14.35 22.11
CA ARG A 312 -0.86 13.45 21.28
C ARG A 312 -1.97 14.23 20.54
N HIS A 313 -3.21 14.16 21.00
CA HIS A 313 -4.38 14.48 20.18
C HIS A 313 -5.03 15.78 20.65
N GLY A 314 -5.44 16.64 19.71
CA GLY A 314 -6.14 17.87 20.04
C GLY A 314 -7.53 17.56 20.62
N ILE A 315 -8.33 16.82 19.85
CA ILE A 315 -9.61 16.24 20.29
C ILE A 315 -9.57 14.74 19.95
N GLU A 316 -9.94 13.89 20.90
CA GLU A 316 -10.10 12.44 20.74
C GLU A 316 -11.57 12.06 21.00
N VAL A 317 -12.13 11.21 20.14
CA VAL A 317 -13.49 10.65 20.25
C VAL A 317 -13.36 9.14 20.00
N SER A 318 -13.20 8.36 21.06
CA SER A 318 -12.81 6.95 20.97
C SER A 318 -13.67 6.03 21.83
N PHE A 319 -13.61 4.73 21.54
CA PHE A 319 -14.38 3.65 22.18
C PHE A 319 -15.89 3.90 22.17
N GLU A 320 -16.57 3.61 21.07
CA GLU A 320 -18.04 3.68 20.94
C GLU A 320 -18.63 5.08 21.29
N SER A 321 -17.86 6.15 21.11
CA SER A 321 -18.27 7.52 21.44
C SER A 321 -19.10 8.12 20.31
N SER A 322 -20.37 7.73 20.24
CA SER A 322 -21.23 7.95 19.08
C SER A 322 -22.27 9.07 19.24
N ASN A 323 -22.71 9.67 18.14
CA ASN A 323 -23.71 10.76 18.07
C ASN A 323 -23.28 12.12 18.67
N ASN A 324 -21.99 12.40 18.80
CA ASN A 324 -21.49 13.69 19.29
C ASN A 324 -21.41 14.75 18.17
N THR A 325 -21.51 16.03 18.53
CA THR A 325 -21.34 17.17 17.61
C THR A 325 -20.10 17.98 18.00
N LEU A 326 -19.12 18.05 17.09
CA LEU A 326 -17.87 18.81 17.22
C LEU A 326 -17.93 19.99 16.25
N ALA A 327 -18.16 21.21 16.76
CA ALA A 327 -18.48 22.36 15.93
C ALA A 327 -17.55 23.57 16.17
N ASN A 328 -17.21 24.29 15.10
CA ASN A 328 -16.56 25.61 15.14
C ASN A 328 -15.29 25.65 16.04
N SER A 329 -14.60 24.52 16.18
CA SER A 329 -13.47 24.34 17.09
C SER A 329 -12.13 24.34 16.33
N THR A 330 -11.05 24.70 17.02
CA THR A 330 -9.71 24.83 16.44
C THR A 330 -8.75 23.81 17.05
N THR A 331 -8.03 23.03 16.22
CA THR A 331 -7.01 22.09 16.72
C THR A 331 -5.67 22.26 15.98
N ASN A 332 -4.62 22.62 16.73
CA ASN A 332 -3.31 22.92 16.13
C ASN A 332 -2.07 22.54 16.95
N ASN A 333 -0.93 22.37 16.27
CA ASN A 333 0.36 22.01 16.86
C ASN A 333 0.37 20.68 17.66
N ASN A 334 -0.67 19.84 17.50
CA ASN A 334 -0.79 18.53 18.13
C ASN A 334 -0.10 17.44 17.27
N ARG A 335 -0.11 16.16 17.67
CA ARG A 335 0.25 15.03 16.79
C ARG A 335 -0.87 14.69 15.80
N ILE A 336 -2.12 14.69 16.26
CA ILE A 336 -3.32 14.66 15.39
C ILE A 336 -4.26 15.76 15.86
N GLY A 337 -4.89 16.47 14.92
CA GLY A 337 -5.83 17.55 15.23
C GLY A 337 -7.12 17.02 15.88
N ILE A 338 -7.87 16.19 15.14
CA ILE A 338 -9.08 15.49 15.61
C ILE A 338 -8.95 14.00 15.25
N TYR A 339 -9.14 13.12 16.23
CA TYR A 339 -9.00 11.67 16.09
C TYR A 339 -10.30 10.97 16.50
N LEU A 340 -10.91 10.21 15.59
CA LEU A 340 -12.04 9.31 15.83
C LEU A 340 -11.54 7.88 15.77
N SER A 341 -11.85 7.04 16.77
CA SER A 341 -11.48 5.62 16.74
C SER A 341 -12.43 4.67 17.47
N ASP A 342 -12.25 3.37 17.22
CA ASP A 342 -12.83 2.25 17.97
C ASP A 342 -14.38 2.27 18.03
N GLY A 343 -15.05 2.24 16.87
CA GLY A 343 -16.51 2.19 16.76
C GLY A 343 -17.25 3.49 17.08
N SER A 344 -16.58 4.64 16.98
CA SER A 344 -17.17 5.96 17.28
C SER A 344 -17.93 6.53 16.09
N GLU A 345 -19.19 6.10 15.94
CA GLU A 345 -20.05 6.37 14.78
C GLU A 345 -20.98 7.60 14.91
N ASN A 346 -21.59 8.00 13.79
CA ASN A 346 -22.69 8.98 13.73
C ASN A 346 -22.33 10.36 14.32
N ASN A 347 -21.04 10.68 14.46
CA ASN A 347 -20.55 11.97 14.94
C ASN A 347 -20.57 13.01 13.81
N THR A 348 -20.80 14.28 14.17
CA THR A 348 -20.83 15.40 13.22
C THR A 348 -19.70 16.39 13.52
N LEU A 349 -18.75 16.52 12.61
CA LEU A 349 -17.65 17.49 12.64
C LEU A 349 -17.99 18.65 11.68
N ALA A 350 -18.39 19.80 12.23
CA ALA A 350 -18.86 20.95 11.46
C ALA A 350 -18.01 22.23 11.65
N ASP A 351 -17.64 22.89 10.55
CA ASP A 351 -16.98 24.20 10.54
C ASP A 351 -15.66 24.29 11.35
N ASN A 352 -14.95 23.18 11.58
CA ASN A 352 -13.73 23.17 12.41
C ASN A 352 -12.50 23.64 11.61
N THR A 353 -11.52 24.21 12.32
CA THR A 353 -10.23 24.65 11.75
C THR A 353 -9.10 23.79 12.31
N VAL A 354 -8.45 23.00 11.46
CA VAL A 354 -7.54 21.93 11.88
C VAL A 354 -6.20 22.08 11.17
N ASN A 355 -5.20 22.65 11.85
CA ASN A 355 -3.97 23.07 11.17
C ASN A 355 -2.66 22.91 11.95
N ASP A 356 -1.54 22.93 11.23
CA ASP A 356 -0.19 22.87 11.78
C ASP A 356 0.07 21.65 12.70
N ASN A 357 -0.63 20.52 12.50
CA ASN A 357 -0.44 19.30 13.30
C ASN A 357 0.65 18.39 12.70
N LYS A 358 1.41 17.72 13.58
CA LYS A 358 2.61 16.89 13.28
C LYS A 358 2.25 15.49 12.77
N GLY A 359 1.17 15.38 12.00
CA GLY A 359 0.54 14.13 11.61
C GLY A 359 -0.70 14.40 10.76
N ASN A 360 -1.78 13.68 11.03
CA ASN A 360 -3.05 13.92 10.37
C ASN A 360 -3.78 15.14 10.96
N GLY A 361 -4.51 15.89 10.14
CA GLY A 361 -5.45 16.89 10.60
C GLY A 361 -6.65 16.24 11.27
N ILE A 362 -7.57 15.71 10.47
CA ILE A 362 -8.70 14.88 10.91
C ILE A 362 -8.39 13.43 10.52
N SER A 363 -8.60 12.49 11.44
CA SER A 363 -8.36 11.06 11.20
C SER A 363 -9.53 10.24 11.76
N SER A 364 -10.13 9.40 10.90
CA SER A 364 -11.18 8.43 11.25
C SER A 364 -10.64 7.03 11.06
N LEU A 365 -10.72 6.18 12.09
CA LEU A 365 -10.24 4.79 12.09
C LEU A 365 -11.29 3.86 12.70
N ASP A 366 -11.80 2.88 11.96
CA ASP A 366 -12.81 1.94 12.48
C ASP A 366 -14.07 2.68 12.99
N CYS A 367 -14.60 3.61 12.17
CA CYS A 367 -15.55 4.66 12.59
C CYS A 367 -16.54 5.05 11.48
N ASP A 368 -17.61 4.27 11.34
CA ASP A 368 -18.63 4.42 10.29
C ASP A 368 -19.60 5.61 10.50
N ASN A 369 -20.35 5.93 9.44
CA ASN A 369 -21.55 6.79 9.48
C ASN A 369 -21.29 8.25 9.93
N ASN A 370 -20.04 8.71 9.88
CA ASN A 370 -19.64 10.03 10.37
C ASN A 370 -19.87 11.16 9.33
N LEU A 371 -20.15 12.38 9.80
CA LEU A 371 -20.44 13.56 8.96
C LEU A 371 -19.35 14.63 9.11
N LEU A 372 -18.59 14.91 8.06
CA LEU A 372 -17.54 15.93 8.03
C LEU A 372 -17.99 17.08 7.10
N ILE A 373 -18.36 18.22 7.68
CA ILE A 373 -19.02 19.33 6.98
C ILE A 373 -18.25 20.65 7.16
N ASN A 374 -17.97 21.35 6.06
CA ASN A 374 -17.33 22.69 6.03
C ASN A 374 -15.96 22.81 6.75
N ASN A 375 -15.26 21.72 7.06
CA ASN A 375 -14.01 21.79 7.83
C ASN A 375 -12.85 22.35 6.98
N SER A 376 -12.02 23.19 7.58
CA SER A 376 -10.83 23.80 6.98
C SER A 376 -9.57 23.18 7.56
N VAL A 377 -8.81 22.45 6.74
CA VAL A 377 -7.78 21.51 7.20
C VAL A 377 -6.47 21.74 6.45
N SER A 378 -5.44 22.27 7.12
CA SER A 378 -4.23 22.74 6.42
C SER A 378 -2.90 22.67 7.17
N ASN A 379 -1.79 22.65 6.44
CA ASN A 379 -0.43 22.57 7.00
C ASN A 379 -0.17 21.33 7.90
N ASN A 380 -0.94 20.24 7.77
CA ASN A 380 -0.74 19.03 8.57
C ASN A 380 0.28 18.11 7.88
N SER A 381 1.28 17.62 8.62
CA SER A 381 2.48 17.02 8.03
C SER A 381 2.34 15.58 7.48
N ILE A 382 1.13 15.00 7.52
CA ILE A 382 0.76 13.77 6.82
C ILE A 382 -0.52 14.06 6.01
N SER A 383 -1.69 13.58 6.45
CA SER A 383 -2.94 13.83 5.73
C SER A 383 -3.68 15.05 6.29
N GLY A 384 -4.38 15.80 5.44
CA GLY A 384 -5.41 16.73 5.88
C GLY A 384 -6.54 15.95 6.53
N MET A 385 -7.24 15.14 5.74
CA MET A 385 -8.25 14.20 6.23
C MET A 385 -7.90 12.78 5.82
N TYR A 386 -7.86 11.86 6.79
CA TYR A 386 -7.58 10.44 6.58
C TYR A 386 -8.76 9.60 7.07
N ILE A 387 -9.38 8.84 6.18
CA ILE A 387 -10.54 7.98 6.45
C ILE A 387 -10.10 6.54 6.22
N ILE A 388 -9.97 5.73 7.27
CA ILE A 388 -9.50 4.34 7.18
C ILE A 388 -10.44 3.39 7.94
N PHE A 389 -10.78 2.25 7.33
CA PHE A 389 -11.78 1.31 7.86
C PHE A 389 -13.05 2.02 8.35
N SER A 390 -13.51 3.04 7.63
CA SER A 390 -14.59 3.94 8.06
C SER A 390 -15.57 4.13 6.91
N ASP A 391 -16.64 3.36 6.92
CA ASP A 391 -17.63 3.27 5.84
C ASP A 391 -18.74 4.31 5.99
N ASN A 392 -19.43 4.60 4.87
CA ASN A 392 -20.63 5.45 4.83
C ASN A 392 -20.42 6.88 5.40
N THR A 393 -19.17 7.34 5.48
CA THR A 393 -18.77 8.67 5.95
C THR A 393 -19.07 9.71 4.87
N VAL A 394 -19.70 10.83 5.24
CA VAL A 394 -20.10 11.90 4.32
C VAL A 394 -19.20 13.13 4.51
N LEU A 395 -18.43 13.47 3.47
CA LEU A 395 -17.57 14.65 3.43
C LEU A 395 -18.22 15.71 2.53
N THR A 396 -18.64 16.84 3.08
CA THR A 396 -19.30 17.93 2.33
C THR A 396 -18.64 19.29 2.56
N ASN A 397 -18.35 20.03 1.48
CA ASN A 397 -17.77 21.39 1.48
C ASN A 397 -16.42 21.54 2.23
N ASN A 398 -15.68 20.47 2.53
CA ASN A 398 -14.42 20.59 3.28
C ASN A 398 -13.30 21.14 2.39
N SER A 399 -12.33 21.83 2.99
CA SER A 399 -11.16 22.41 2.31
C SER A 399 -9.88 21.81 2.89
N ALA A 400 -9.13 21.06 2.08
CA ALA A 400 -7.84 20.47 2.45
C ALA A 400 -6.70 21.15 1.65
N SER A 401 -5.74 21.79 2.32
CA SER A 401 -4.62 22.46 1.62
C SER A 401 -3.29 22.43 2.36
N LYS A 402 -2.17 22.31 1.63
CA LYS A 402 -0.81 22.30 2.20
C LYS A 402 -0.55 21.18 3.20
N ASN A 403 -1.20 20.03 3.02
CA ASN A 403 -0.88 18.79 3.71
C ASN A 403 -0.08 17.90 2.76
N LYS A 404 0.64 16.86 3.23
CA LYS A 404 1.28 15.91 2.30
C LYS A 404 0.24 15.15 1.47
N LYS A 405 -0.85 14.70 2.10
CA LYS A 405 -2.02 14.13 1.39
C LYS A 405 -3.27 14.94 1.75
N GLY A 406 -4.09 15.38 0.79
CA GLY A 406 -5.23 16.28 1.05
C GLY A 406 -6.40 15.56 1.72
N ILE A 407 -7.14 14.76 0.95
CA ILE A 407 -8.14 13.80 1.46
C ILE A 407 -7.76 12.41 0.98
N PHE A 408 -7.53 11.48 1.91
CA PHE A 408 -7.12 10.11 1.59
C PHE A 408 -8.06 9.10 2.27
N ILE A 409 -8.65 8.21 1.46
CA ILE A 409 -9.55 7.14 1.90
C ILE A 409 -8.79 5.81 1.77
N ARG A 410 -8.88 4.92 2.77
CA ARG A 410 -8.16 3.65 2.77
C ARG A 410 -9.00 2.49 3.31
N SER A 411 -9.10 1.40 2.56
CA SER A 411 -9.94 0.22 2.89
C SER A 411 -11.25 0.59 3.58
N SER A 412 -12.08 1.32 2.85
CA SER A 412 -13.39 1.81 3.28
C SER A 412 -14.31 1.82 2.07
N LYS A 413 -15.62 1.86 2.23
CA LYS A 413 -16.62 1.84 1.13
C LYS A 413 -17.82 2.73 1.43
N ASN A 414 -18.63 2.99 0.41
CA ASN A 414 -19.86 3.80 0.45
C ASN A 414 -19.69 5.26 0.92
N ASN A 415 -18.46 5.72 1.17
CA ASN A 415 -18.15 7.10 1.52
C ASN A 415 -18.67 8.05 0.42
N THR A 416 -19.20 9.20 0.85
CA THR A 416 -19.82 10.21 -0.02
C THR A 416 -19.00 11.49 0.02
N MET A 417 -18.67 12.07 -1.14
CA MET A 417 -17.94 13.33 -1.24
C MET A 417 -18.69 14.32 -2.12
N ILE A 418 -18.95 15.53 -1.61
CA ILE A 418 -19.63 16.61 -2.35
C ILE A 418 -18.97 17.96 -2.05
N HIS A 419 -18.68 18.75 -3.09
CA HIS A 419 -18.10 20.11 -3.01
C HIS A 419 -16.78 20.23 -2.20
N ASN A 420 -16.05 19.15 -1.96
CA ASN A 420 -14.76 19.23 -1.25
C ASN A 420 -13.69 19.82 -2.18
N ILE A 421 -12.80 20.64 -1.62
CA ILE A 421 -11.73 21.33 -2.34
C ILE A 421 -10.39 20.89 -1.77
N MET A 422 -9.55 20.31 -2.61
CA MET A 422 -8.15 19.99 -2.32
C MET A 422 -7.28 20.90 -3.19
N THR A 423 -6.36 21.65 -2.58
CA THR A 423 -5.48 22.59 -3.30
C THR A 423 -4.13 22.72 -2.62
N LEU A 424 -3.04 22.82 -3.40
CA LEU A 424 -1.68 23.02 -2.87
C LEU A 424 -1.27 21.98 -1.81
N ASN A 425 -1.80 20.75 -1.87
CA ASN A 425 -1.25 19.61 -1.15
C ASN A 425 -0.17 18.97 -2.02
N ASP A 426 0.80 18.26 -1.44
CA ASP A 426 1.78 17.51 -2.25
C ASP A 426 1.04 16.47 -3.11
N LEU A 427 0.00 15.84 -2.53
CA LEU A 427 -0.92 14.91 -3.19
C LEU A 427 -2.36 15.26 -2.77
N ASN A 428 -3.28 15.52 -3.70
CA ASN A 428 -4.59 16.10 -3.37
C ASN A 428 -5.64 15.10 -2.88
N PHE A 429 -5.96 14.09 -3.69
CA PHE A 429 -6.96 13.07 -3.37
C PHE A 429 -6.45 11.65 -3.67
N GLY A 430 -7.00 10.65 -3.00
CA GLY A 430 -6.96 9.26 -3.48
C GLY A 430 -7.65 8.25 -2.58
N ILE A 431 -7.68 7.01 -3.10
CA ILE A 431 -8.25 5.81 -2.48
C ILE A 431 -7.25 4.67 -2.61
N ASP A 432 -7.05 3.92 -1.52
CA ASP A 432 -6.14 2.78 -1.44
C ASP A 432 -6.77 1.60 -0.68
N VAL A 433 -6.28 0.38 -0.91
CA VAL A 433 -6.81 -0.87 -0.35
C VAL A 433 -5.67 -1.68 0.29
N LEU A 434 -5.83 -2.02 1.57
CA LEU A 434 -4.83 -2.77 2.32
C LEU A 434 -4.87 -4.27 1.96
N PRO A 435 -3.71 -4.97 1.85
CA PRO A 435 -3.63 -6.36 1.39
C PRO A 435 -4.51 -7.39 2.12
N TYR A 436 -4.92 -7.11 3.37
CA TYR A 436 -5.81 -7.99 4.13
C TYR A 436 -7.26 -8.03 3.63
N ALA A 437 -7.74 -6.97 2.98
CA ALA A 437 -9.11 -6.90 2.46
C ALA A 437 -9.30 -7.66 1.14
N GLU A 438 -8.22 -7.80 0.38
CA GLU A 438 -8.22 -8.23 -1.02
C GLU A 438 -8.73 -9.66 -1.22
N TYR A 439 -8.59 -10.50 -0.19
CA TYR A 439 -9.09 -11.88 -0.17
C TYR A 439 -10.61 -11.99 0.07
N MET A 440 -11.33 -10.89 0.36
CA MET A 440 -12.67 -10.96 0.94
C MET A 440 -13.83 -10.40 0.12
N LEU A 441 -13.59 -9.58 -0.91
CA LEU A 441 -14.50 -9.29 -2.05
C LEU A 441 -13.76 -8.37 -3.04
N PRO A 442 -13.73 -8.66 -4.36
CA PRO A 442 -13.07 -7.77 -5.31
C PRO A 442 -13.81 -6.43 -5.42
N TYR A 443 -13.04 -5.34 -5.47
CA TYR A 443 -13.42 -3.95 -5.78
C TYR A 443 -14.42 -3.24 -4.84
N ALA A 444 -15.00 -3.91 -3.85
CA ALA A 444 -15.99 -3.32 -2.95
C ALA A 444 -15.51 -2.06 -2.20
N GLU A 445 -14.20 -1.97 -1.92
CA GLU A 445 -13.54 -0.82 -1.27
C GLU A 445 -13.17 0.33 -2.23
N TYR A 446 -13.55 0.22 -3.52
CA TYR A 446 -13.52 1.31 -4.50
C TYR A 446 -14.94 1.78 -4.88
N ILE A 447 -15.97 1.43 -4.11
CA ILE A 447 -17.35 1.88 -4.36
C ILE A 447 -17.67 3.07 -3.47
N HIS A 448 -17.77 4.27 -4.06
CA HIS A 448 -17.97 5.55 -3.36
C HIS A 448 -18.87 6.51 -4.18
N ASP A 449 -19.65 7.36 -3.50
CA ASP A 449 -20.43 8.44 -4.14
C ASP A 449 -19.59 9.73 -4.19
N ILE A 450 -18.73 9.84 -5.20
CA ILE A 450 -17.80 10.97 -5.39
C ILE A 450 -18.15 11.70 -6.69
N ASN A 451 -19.02 12.71 -6.60
CA ASN A 451 -19.45 13.43 -7.80
C ASN A 451 -18.47 14.55 -8.23
N THR A 452 -18.65 15.03 -9.46
CA THR A 452 -17.80 16.02 -10.14
C THR A 452 -17.84 17.45 -9.58
N SER A 453 -18.50 17.66 -8.44
CA SER A 453 -18.44 18.91 -7.68
C SER A 453 -17.21 19.03 -6.78
N ASN A 454 -16.54 17.91 -6.48
CA ASN A 454 -15.25 17.88 -5.77
C ASN A 454 -14.12 18.32 -6.70
N LYS A 455 -13.11 19.00 -6.14
CA LYS A 455 -12.05 19.64 -6.93
C LYS A 455 -10.65 19.43 -6.38
N VAL A 456 -9.70 19.18 -7.28
CA VAL A 456 -8.25 19.08 -7.02
C VAL A 456 -7.54 20.16 -7.85
N ASP A 457 -6.80 21.05 -7.19
CA ASP A 457 -6.17 22.25 -7.77
C ASP A 457 -7.08 23.05 -8.76
N GLY A 458 -8.38 23.09 -8.45
CA GLY A 458 -9.42 23.79 -9.21
C GLY A 458 -10.09 23.00 -10.34
N LYS A 459 -9.44 21.94 -10.83
CA LYS A 459 -9.96 20.92 -11.76
C LYS A 459 -10.92 19.96 -11.03
N ARG A 460 -11.69 19.13 -11.75
CA ARG A 460 -12.68 18.20 -11.17
C ARG A 460 -12.10 16.82 -10.87
N ILE A 461 -12.64 16.14 -9.86
CA ILE A 461 -12.50 14.67 -9.77
C ILE A 461 -13.56 14.03 -10.67
N TYR A 462 -13.16 13.07 -11.50
CA TYR A 462 -14.09 12.19 -12.23
C TYR A 462 -14.04 10.81 -11.60
N TYR A 463 -15.17 10.38 -11.02
CA TYR A 463 -15.37 9.06 -10.43
C TYR A 463 -16.46 8.34 -11.20
N LEU A 464 -16.10 7.25 -11.87
CA LEU A 464 -16.98 6.47 -12.75
C LEU A 464 -17.15 5.07 -12.15
N ILE A 465 -18.39 4.57 -12.09
CA ILE A 465 -18.73 3.24 -11.56
C ILE A 465 -19.72 2.60 -12.52
N ASP A 466 -19.42 1.38 -12.99
CA ASP A 466 -20.23 0.59 -13.93
C ASP A 466 -20.57 1.34 -15.26
N GLU A 467 -19.77 2.36 -15.63
CA GLU A 467 -19.97 3.20 -16.82
C GLU A 467 -19.48 2.52 -18.12
N ALA A 468 -20.07 2.90 -19.26
CA ALA A 468 -19.71 2.35 -20.57
C ALA A 468 -19.59 3.45 -21.63
N ASP A 469 -18.64 3.29 -22.56
CA ASP A 469 -18.39 4.19 -23.69
C ASP A 469 -18.11 5.67 -23.27
N TYR A 470 -17.59 5.86 -22.05
CA TYR A 470 -17.47 7.17 -21.41
C TYR A 470 -16.20 7.92 -21.86
N ILE A 471 -16.36 9.16 -22.33
CA ILE A 471 -15.23 10.05 -22.68
C ILE A 471 -15.03 11.07 -21.54
N VAL A 472 -13.87 11.03 -20.88
CA VAL A 472 -13.58 11.91 -19.75
C VAL A 472 -13.34 13.36 -20.24
N PRO A 473 -14.03 14.36 -19.67
CA PRO A 473 -13.82 15.77 -20.01
C PRO A 473 -12.43 16.31 -19.64
N SER A 474 -11.91 17.23 -20.44
CA SER A 474 -10.55 17.79 -20.29
C SER A 474 -10.35 18.74 -19.11
N ASP A 475 -11.37 18.98 -18.26
CA ASP A 475 -11.22 19.65 -16.96
C ASP A 475 -11.09 18.68 -15.77
N ALA A 476 -10.81 17.40 -16.06
CA ALA A 476 -10.37 16.41 -15.09
C ALA A 476 -9.02 16.78 -14.45
N GLY A 477 -8.94 16.64 -13.13
CA GLY A 477 -7.72 16.77 -12.33
C GLY A 477 -7.26 15.46 -11.70
N GLN A 478 -8.17 14.52 -11.46
CA GLN A 478 -7.90 13.11 -11.14
C GLN A 478 -9.04 12.25 -11.67
N ILE A 479 -8.74 11.01 -12.06
CA ILE A 479 -9.69 10.10 -12.74
C ILE A 479 -9.68 8.74 -12.06
N TYR A 480 -10.86 8.25 -11.68
CA TYR A 480 -11.11 6.89 -11.22
C TYR A 480 -12.22 6.28 -12.08
N ALA A 481 -11.99 5.11 -12.65
CA ALA A 481 -13.04 4.32 -13.29
C ALA A 481 -13.04 2.88 -12.75
N ILE A 482 -14.16 2.51 -12.16
CA ILE A 482 -14.37 1.27 -11.41
C ILE A 482 -15.41 0.41 -12.16
N ASN A 483 -15.14 -0.87 -12.38
CA ASN A 483 -15.99 -1.84 -13.09
C ASN A 483 -16.50 -1.38 -14.48
N SER A 484 -15.86 -0.38 -15.08
CA SER A 484 -16.35 0.32 -16.27
C SER A 484 -15.83 -0.34 -17.56
N THR A 485 -16.26 0.10 -18.74
CA THR A 485 -15.65 -0.35 -20.00
C THR A 485 -15.63 0.69 -21.11
N ASN A 486 -14.64 0.60 -22.01
CA ASN A 486 -14.44 1.54 -23.11
C ASN A 486 -14.34 3.01 -22.64
N VAL A 487 -13.63 3.22 -21.53
CA VAL A 487 -13.39 4.56 -20.97
C VAL A 487 -12.26 5.22 -21.76
N THR A 488 -12.54 6.39 -22.35
CA THR A 488 -11.58 7.19 -23.12
C THR A 488 -11.08 8.37 -22.28
N ILE A 489 -9.77 8.45 -22.06
CA ILE A 489 -9.07 9.52 -21.32
C ILE A 489 -8.08 10.17 -22.29
N ARG A 490 -8.31 11.43 -22.67
CA ARG A 490 -7.43 12.11 -23.63
C ARG A 490 -7.45 13.63 -23.56
N ASP A 491 -6.41 14.27 -24.10
CA ASP A 491 -6.20 15.72 -24.08
C ASP A 491 -6.17 16.30 -22.65
N ILE A 492 -5.59 15.56 -21.70
CA ILE A 492 -5.68 15.81 -20.25
C ILE A 492 -4.29 15.97 -19.63
N SER A 493 -4.18 16.87 -18.65
CA SER A 493 -3.00 17.01 -17.79
C SER A 493 -3.42 16.88 -16.33
N ILE A 494 -2.68 16.09 -15.55
CA ILE A 494 -2.93 15.77 -14.14
C ILE A 494 -1.63 15.99 -13.35
N SER A 495 -1.74 16.49 -12.12
CA SER A 495 -0.60 16.53 -11.20
C SER A 495 -1.03 16.58 -9.74
N ASN A 496 -0.09 16.41 -8.80
CA ASN A 496 -0.32 16.45 -7.35
C ASN A 496 -1.42 15.46 -6.94
N ALA A 497 -1.31 14.19 -7.34
CA ALA A 497 -2.36 13.18 -7.24
C ALA A 497 -1.83 11.88 -6.61
N ILE A 498 -2.60 11.21 -5.74
CA ILE A 498 -2.14 9.90 -5.21
C ILE A 498 -1.97 8.91 -6.35
N SER A 499 -3.03 8.73 -7.14
CA SER A 499 -2.94 8.14 -8.47
C SER A 499 -3.51 9.15 -9.46
N GLY A 500 -2.82 9.39 -10.58
CA GLY A 500 -3.30 10.32 -11.60
C GLY A 500 -4.54 9.78 -12.33
N VAL A 501 -4.40 8.57 -12.87
CA VAL A 501 -5.48 7.77 -13.44
C VAL A 501 -5.54 6.42 -12.74
N THR A 502 -6.72 6.03 -12.25
CA THR A 502 -6.98 4.74 -11.60
C THR A 502 -8.05 3.96 -12.35
N LEU A 503 -7.73 2.73 -12.77
CA LEU A 503 -8.63 1.81 -13.47
C LEU A 503 -8.72 0.50 -12.69
N VAL A 504 -9.90 0.17 -12.14
CA VAL A 504 -10.10 -0.99 -11.26
C VAL A 504 -11.26 -1.84 -11.78
N GLY A 505 -11.03 -3.09 -12.17
CA GLY A 505 -12.03 -3.92 -12.84
C GLY A 505 -12.49 -3.38 -14.20
N THR A 506 -11.81 -2.34 -14.72
CA THR A 506 -12.25 -1.53 -15.86
C THR A 506 -11.55 -1.95 -17.14
N ASN A 507 -12.32 -2.40 -18.13
CA ASN A 507 -11.81 -3.18 -19.26
C ASN A 507 -11.88 -2.42 -20.59
N ASN A 508 -10.92 -2.66 -21.49
CA ASN A 508 -10.84 -2.06 -22.83
C ASN A 508 -10.72 -0.52 -22.82
N SER A 509 -9.95 0.06 -21.89
CA SER A 509 -9.79 1.53 -21.79
C SER A 509 -8.86 2.08 -22.88
N TYR A 510 -8.99 3.37 -23.21
CA TYR A 510 -8.09 4.07 -24.13
C TYR A 510 -7.58 5.36 -23.49
N ILE A 511 -6.26 5.47 -23.33
CA ILE A 511 -5.57 6.61 -22.74
C ILE A 511 -4.65 7.20 -23.80
N ASP A 512 -4.88 8.45 -24.23
CA ASP A 512 -4.16 9.05 -25.36
C ASP A 512 -3.85 10.54 -25.16
N ASN A 513 -2.64 11.00 -25.48
CA ASN A 513 -2.25 12.42 -25.37
C ASN A 513 -2.51 12.97 -23.94
N VAL A 514 -1.88 12.33 -22.95
CA VAL A 514 -2.02 12.64 -21.51
C VAL A 514 -0.66 13.02 -20.91
N THR A 515 -0.64 13.99 -20.00
CA THR A 515 0.56 14.36 -19.23
C THR A 515 0.29 14.27 -17.73
N ILE A 516 1.14 13.54 -17.00
CA ILE A 516 0.99 13.33 -15.55
C ILE A 516 2.30 13.70 -14.86
N SER A 517 2.25 14.42 -13.73
CA SER A 517 3.45 14.69 -12.92
C SER A 517 3.17 14.75 -11.42
N ASP A 518 4.18 14.60 -10.57
CA ASP A 518 4.07 14.82 -9.12
C ASP A 518 3.00 13.92 -8.44
N CYS A 519 3.10 12.60 -8.59
CA CYS A 519 2.12 11.63 -8.07
C CYS A 519 2.75 10.52 -7.19
N ASP A 520 1.93 9.71 -6.49
CA ASP A 520 2.43 8.35 -6.10
C ASP A 520 2.39 7.46 -7.37
N ASP A 521 1.21 7.12 -7.92
CA ASP A 521 1.07 6.48 -9.24
C ASP A 521 0.79 7.51 -10.36
N GLY A 522 1.46 7.40 -11.51
CA GLY A 522 1.04 8.06 -12.74
C GLY A 522 -0.27 7.47 -13.28
N ILE A 523 -0.23 6.20 -13.68
CA ILE A 523 -1.40 5.40 -14.09
C ILE A 523 -1.41 4.06 -13.32
N TYR A 524 -2.47 3.80 -12.58
CA TYR A 524 -2.67 2.58 -11.80
C TYR A 524 -3.77 1.69 -12.41
N PHE A 525 -3.43 0.45 -12.73
CA PHE A 525 -4.35 -0.59 -13.20
C PHE A 525 -4.48 -1.71 -12.17
N ARG A 526 -5.72 -2.08 -11.87
CA ARG A 526 -6.04 -3.26 -11.05
C ARG A 526 -7.11 -4.09 -11.75
N ASP A 527 -6.78 -5.32 -12.14
CA ASP A 527 -7.71 -6.28 -12.73
C ASP A 527 -8.46 -5.69 -13.97
N ALA A 528 -7.71 -4.95 -14.81
CA ALA A 528 -8.21 -3.96 -15.77
C ALA A 528 -7.73 -4.23 -17.23
N ASP A 529 -8.09 -5.40 -17.76
CA ASP A 529 -7.62 -5.94 -19.04
C ASP A 529 -7.76 -5.02 -20.27
N LYS A 530 -6.87 -5.24 -21.25
CA LYS A 530 -6.93 -4.74 -22.65
C LYS A 530 -6.95 -3.22 -22.76
N SER A 531 -6.30 -2.54 -21.83
CA SER A 531 -6.18 -1.09 -21.90
C SER A 531 -5.11 -0.70 -22.92
N SER A 532 -5.39 0.30 -23.75
CA SER A 532 -4.46 0.86 -24.73
C SER A 532 -3.99 2.24 -24.26
N ILE A 533 -2.67 2.41 -24.14
CA ILE A 533 -2.00 3.63 -23.68
C ILE A 533 -1.11 4.14 -24.81
N GLY A 534 -1.40 5.34 -25.32
CA GLY A 534 -0.70 5.97 -26.44
C GLY A 534 -0.28 7.40 -26.11
N ASN A 535 0.87 7.85 -26.62
CA ASN A 535 1.25 9.28 -26.58
C ASN A 535 1.21 9.91 -25.16
N VAL A 536 1.62 9.15 -24.13
CA VAL A 536 1.58 9.61 -22.72
C VAL A 536 2.96 10.06 -22.26
N THR A 537 3.00 11.14 -21.47
CA THR A 537 4.20 11.62 -20.77
C THR A 537 3.96 11.60 -19.26
N ILE A 538 4.85 10.97 -18.50
CA ILE A 538 4.79 10.90 -17.03
C ILE A 538 6.12 11.37 -16.45
N SER A 539 6.12 12.21 -15.40
CA SER A 539 7.37 12.55 -14.69
C SER A 539 7.19 12.66 -13.18
N ASP A 540 8.28 12.46 -12.43
CA ASP A 540 8.33 12.75 -11.00
C ASP A 540 7.22 12.05 -10.17
N CYS A 541 6.90 10.80 -10.52
CA CYS A 541 5.93 9.93 -9.83
C CYS A 541 6.66 8.77 -9.14
N ASP A 542 6.19 8.26 -7.99
CA ASP A 542 6.81 7.07 -7.37
C ASP A 542 6.74 5.86 -8.35
N ASP A 543 5.58 5.52 -8.89
CA ASP A 543 5.46 4.54 -9.99
C ASP A 543 4.82 5.18 -11.23
N GLY A 544 5.48 5.13 -12.39
CA GLY A 544 5.01 5.77 -13.62
C GLY A 544 3.74 5.11 -14.18
N ILE A 545 3.80 3.80 -14.47
CA ILE A 545 2.62 2.98 -14.77
C ILE A 545 2.70 1.67 -13.98
N TYR A 546 1.70 1.39 -13.14
CA TYR A 546 1.60 0.15 -12.35
C TYR A 546 0.45 -0.72 -12.87
N PHE A 547 0.77 -1.89 -13.42
CA PHE A 547 -0.16 -2.96 -13.72
C PHE A 547 -0.22 -3.99 -12.60
N ARG A 548 -1.43 -4.29 -12.12
CA ARG A 548 -1.70 -5.36 -11.18
C ARG A 548 -2.89 -6.22 -11.64
N GLY A 549 -2.69 -7.50 -11.94
CA GLY A 549 -3.77 -8.38 -12.42
C GLY A 549 -4.35 -7.98 -13.78
N ALA A 550 -3.72 -7.05 -14.50
CA ALA A 550 -4.31 -6.30 -15.60
C ALA A 550 -3.75 -6.75 -16.96
N ASP A 551 -4.42 -7.72 -17.55
CA ASP A 551 -3.90 -8.57 -18.63
C ASP A 551 -4.03 -7.91 -20.03
N LYS A 552 -3.15 -8.29 -20.97
CA LYS A 552 -3.31 -8.04 -22.43
C LYS A 552 -3.39 -6.55 -22.81
N SER A 553 -2.76 -5.67 -22.03
CA SER A 553 -2.72 -4.23 -22.31
C SER A 553 -1.68 -3.90 -23.38
N SER A 554 -1.79 -2.73 -24.01
CA SER A 554 -0.88 -2.29 -25.07
C SER A 554 -0.39 -0.86 -24.80
N ILE A 555 0.93 -0.68 -24.82
CA ILE A 555 1.62 0.56 -24.48
C ILE A 555 2.45 0.97 -25.69
N ASP A 556 2.18 2.14 -26.28
CA ASP A 556 2.92 2.70 -27.43
C ASP A 556 3.24 4.19 -27.20
N ASN A 557 4.44 4.61 -27.62
CA ASN A 557 4.86 6.01 -27.66
C ASN A 557 4.70 6.72 -26.30
N VAL A 558 5.11 6.04 -25.22
CA VAL A 558 5.06 6.57 -23.85
C VAL A 558 6.45 7.03 -23.41
N THR A 559 6.54 8.17 -22.73
CA THR A 559 7.76 8.68 -22.10
C THR A 559 7.55 8.79 -20.59
N ILE A 560 8.47 8.23 -19.80
CA ILE A 560 8.46 8.28 -18.34
C ILE A 560 9.81 8.78 -17.85
N SER A 561 9.86 9.76 -16.95
CA SER A 561 11.12 10.32 -16.45
C SER A 561 11.11 10.72 -14.98
N GLY A 562 11.98 10.11 -14.17
CA GLY A 562 12.10 10.37 -12.73
C GLY A 562 11.01 9.66 -11.91
N GLY A 563 11.43 8.91 -10.90
CA GLY A 563 10.54 8.12 -10.06
C GLY A 563 11.21 6.98 -9.32
N TYR A 564 10.44 6.13 -8.65
CA TYR A 564 10.92 4.84 -8.15
C TYR A 564 10.90 3.79 -9.26
N SER A 565 9.75 3.45 -9.84
CA SER A 565 9.67 2.58 -11.04
C SER A 565 9.12 3.32 -12.26
N GLY A 566 9.70 3.14 -13.44
CA GLY A 566 9.12 3.62 -14.69
C GLY A 566 7.82 2.89 -15.05
N ILE A 567 7.90 1.57 -15.23
CA ILE A 567 6.72 0.70 -15.37
C ILE A 567 6.87 -0.52 -14.46
N TYR A 568 5.80 -0.88 -13.73
CA TYR A 568 5.76 -2.01 -12.81
C TYR A 568 4.62 -2.97 -13.18
N PHE A 569 4.96 -4.20 -13.57
CA PHE A 569 4.01 -5.29 -13.81
C PHE A 569 3.98 -6.26 -12.63
N ARG A 570 2.78 -6.60 -12.16
CA ARG A 570 2.52 -7.58 -11.12
C ARG A 570 1.31 -8.44 -11.44
N ASP A 571 1.45 -9.76 -11.35
CA ASP A 571 0.34 -10.69 -11.61
C ASP A 571 -0.33 -10.45 -13.00
N ALA A 572 0.39 -9.92 -14.00
CA ALA A 572 -0.19 -9.30 -15.20
C ALA A 572 0.48 -9.78 -16.50
N ASP A 573 -0.28 -10.47 -17.36
CA ASP A 573 0.28 -11.20 -18.49
C ASP A 573 -0.02 -10.59 -19.87
N LYS A 574 0.70 -11.09 -20.89
CA LYS A 574 0.35 -11.02 -22.32
C LYS A 574 0.21 -9.59 -22.88
N SER A 575 0.80 -8.60 -22.20
CA SER A 575 0.79 -7.20 -22.60
C SER A 575 1.93 -6.88 -23.57
N SER A 576 1.73 -5.89 -24.44
CA SER A 576 2.72 -5.41 -25.40
C SER A 576 3.20 -4.00 -25.05
N ILE A 577 4.52 -3.80 -25.10
CA ILE A 577 5.18 -2.52 -24.79
C ILE A 577 6.07 -2.18 -25.99
N ASP A 578 5.72 -1.18 -26.79
CA ASP A 578 6.51 -0.75 -27.95
C ASP A 578 6.87 0.73 -27.87
N ASN A 579 8.04 1.12 -28.41
CA ASN A 579 8.42 2.52 -28.57
C ASN A 579 8.30 3.37 -27.26
N VAL A 580 8.62 2.75 -26.10
CA VAL A 580 8.60 3.42 -24.79
C VAL A 580 9.98 3.98 -24.44
N THR A 581 10.02 5.15 -23.82
CA THR A 581 11.23 5.77 -23.25
C THR A 581 11.12 5.89 -21.74
N ILE A 582 12.13 5.41 -21.00
CA ILE A 582 12.18 5.50 -19.53
C ILE A 582 13.55 6.01 -19.07
N SER A 583 13.59 7.12 -18.32
CA SER A 583 14.84 7.67 -17.79
C SER A 583 14.77 8.20 -16.35
N ASP A 584 15.94 8.35 -15.72
CA ASP A 584 16.12 9.01 -14.42
C ASP A 584 15.33 8.40 -13.24
N CYS A 585 14.68 7.24 -13.41
CA CYS A 585 14.02 6.48 -12.34
C CYS A 585 15.05 5.69 -11.51
N ASP A 586 14.71 5.28 -10.29
CA ASP A 586 15.53 4.29 -9.57
C ASP A 586 15.52 2.95 -10.36
N ASP A 587 14.35 2.44 -10.78
CA ASP A 587 14.17 1.27 -11.64
C ASP A 587 13.39 1.61 -12.94
N GLY A 588 13.82 1.02 -14.07
CA GLY A 588 13.25 1.27 -15.40
C GLY A 588 11.93 0.53 -15.64
N ILE A 589 11.99 -0.79 -15.85
CA ILE A 589 10.80 -1.65 -15.93
C ILE A 589 10.95 -2.91 -15.08
N CYS A 590 9.91 -3.23 -14.32
CA CYS A 590 9.83 -4.34 -13.39
C CYS A 590 8.71 -5.31 -13.80
N PHE A 591 8.97 -6.62 -13.72
CA PHE A 591 8.00 -7.70 -13.88
C PHE A 591 8.05 -8.64 -12.68
N TRP A 592 6.90 -8.88 -12.06
CA TRP A 592 6.75 -9.74 -10.88
C TRP A 592 5.57 -10.69 -11.06
N GLU A 593 5.77 -12.00 -10.94
CA GLU A 593 4.71 -13.02 -11.14
C GLU A 593 3.89 -12.79 -12.44
N SER A 594 4.55 -12.36 -13.52
CA SER A 594 3.94 -11.82 -14.75
C SER A 594 4.50 -12.48 -16.02
N GLU A 595 3.67 -13.15 -16.81
CA GLU A 595 4.13 -13.99 -17.93
C GLU A 595 3.76 -13.51 -19.34
N ASN A 596 4.51 -13.98 -20.34
CA ASN A 596 4.20 -13.87 -21.78
C ASN A 596 4.06 -12.41 -22.30
N ASN A 597 4.62 -11.42 -21.61
CA ASN A 597 4.65 -10.02 -22.05
C ASN A 597 5.77 -9.81 -23.09
N SER A 598 5.65 -8.82 -23.98
CA SER A 598 6.65 -8.53 -25.03
C SER A 598 6.98 -7.04 -25.09
N MET A 599 8.27 -6.70 -24.99
CA MET A 599 8.79 -5.34 -25.01
C MET A 599 9.72 -5.11 -26.22
N THR A 600 9.38 -4.16 -27.09
CA THR A 600 10.10 -3.87 -28.33
C THR A 600 10.45 -2.41 -28.52
N ASN A 601 11.49 -2.15 -29.33
CA ASN A 601 11.96 -0.84 -29.82
C ASN A 601 12.10 0.27 -28.76
N SER A 602 12.21 -0.08 -27.49
CA SER A 602 12.11 0.84 -26.34
C SER A 602 13.50 1.25 -25.83
N SER A 603 13.60 2.42 -25.20
CA SER A 603 14.86 3.02 -24.74
C SER A 603 14.84 3.30 -23.23
N LEU A 604 15.74 2.66 -22.49
CA LEU A 604 15.87 2.80 -21.04
C LEU A 604 17.28 3.35 -20.73
N TYR A 605 17.38 4.58 -20.20
CA TYR A 605 18.68 5.22 -19.97
C TYR A 605 18.75 6.04 -18.68
N GLU A 606 19.94 6.15 -18.10
CA GLU A 606 20.25 6.94 -16.90
C GLU A 606 19.43 6.58 -15.62
N ASN A 607 18.61 5.53 -15.65
CA ASN A 607 17.99 4.91 -14.46
C ASN A 607 19.05 4.34 -13.51
N ARG A 608 18.77 4.21 -12.21
CA ARG A 608 19.82 4.07 -11.19
C ARG A 608 20.21 2.64 -10.79
N PHE A 609 19.26 1.72 -10.74
CA PHE A 609 19.38 0.39 -10.13
C PHE A 609 19.19 -0.72 -11.17
N TYR A 610 18.00 -0.86 -11.73
CA TYR A 610 17.72 -1.82 -12.80
C TYR A 610 17.15 -1.17 -14.05
N GLY A 611 17.61 -1.60 -15.23
CA GLY A 611 16.95 -1.26 -16.49
C GLY A 611 15.72 -2.12 -16.68
N ILE A 612 15.93 -3.44 -16.73
CA ILE A 612 14.88 -4.46 -16.76
C ILE A 612 15.08 -5.42 -15.56
N TYR A 613 14.09 -5.51 -14.68
CA TYR A 613 14.06 -6.42 -13.53
C TYR A 613 12.90 -7.41 -13.69
N VAL A 614 13.19 -8.72 -13.67
CA VAL A 614 12.22 -9.79 -13.88
C VAL A 614 12.31 -10.82 -12.75
N VAL A 615 11.19 -11.09 -12.08
CA VAL A 615 11.09 -11.93 -10.87
C VAL A 615 9.89 -12.87 -10.98
N ASP A 616 10.12 -14.18 -10.78
CA ASP A 616 9.08 -15.21 -10.83
C ASP A 616 8.17 -15.12 -12.09
N SER A 617 8.74 -14.70 -13.22
CA SER A 617 8.03 -14.18 -14.41
C SER A 617 8.52 -14.84 -15.71
N ASP A 618 7.75 -15.77 -16.25
CA ASP A 618 8.19 -16.65 -17.34
C ASP A 618 7.77 -16.19 -18.75
N ASN A 619 8.51 -16.66 -19.76
CA ASN A 619 8.16 -16.53 -21.19
C ASN A 619 8.07 -15.09 -21.74
N ASN A 620 8.64 -14.08 -21.07
CA ASN A 620 8.60 -12.69 -21.55
C ASN A 620 9.69 -12.42 -22.62
N GLU A 621 9.43 -11.50 -23.53
CA GLU A 621 10.31 -11.15 -24.66
C GLU A 621 10.81 -9.70 -24.58
N PHE A 622 12.11 -9.49 -24.86
CA PHE A 622 12.76 -8.18 -24.86
C PHE A 622 13.61 -8.05 -26.14
N ILE A 623 13.05 -7.42 -27.18
CA ILE A 623 13.58 -7.48 -28.56
C ILE A 623 13.83 -6.08 -29.14
N GLY A 624 15.11 -5.75 -29.40
CA GLY A 624 15.50 -4.51 -30.07
C GLY A 624 15.53 -3.26 -29.17
N ASN A 625 15.56 -3.45 -27.86
CA ASN A 625 15.57 -2.36 -26.88
C ASN A 625 16.98 -1.78 -26.67
N ILE A 626 17.08 -0.48 -26.38
CA ILE A 626 18.33 0.23 -26.06
C ILE A 626 18.41 0.41 -24.54
N ILE A 627 19.53 -0.01 -23.92
CA ILE A 627 19.65 -0.01 -22.45
C ILE A 627 21.00 0.59 -22.01
N ASN A 628 20.94 1.66 -21.21
CA ASN A 628 22.10 2.46 -20.82
C ASN A 628 21.91 3.11 -19.43
N ASN A 629 21.82 2.30 -18.37
CA ASN A 629 21.47 2.78 -17.03
C ASN A 629 22.68 3.30 -16.26
N ASP A 630 22.44 4.25 -15.36
CA ASP A 630 23.43 4.87 -14.51
C ASP A 630 23.79 4.03 -13.27
N ASN A 631 24.43 2.88 -13.52
CA ASN A 631 24.99 2.00 -12.49
C ASN A 631 26.23 2.61 -11.75
N ARG A 632 26.32 3.95 -11.59
CA ARG A 632 27.49 4.63 -10.99
C ARG A 632 27.69 4.37 -9.49
N ASP A 633 26.63 4.09 -8.72
CA ASP A 633 26.69 4.07 -7.24
C ASP A 633 27.16 2.73 -6.63
N ILE A 634 26.64 1.56 -7.06
CA ILE A 634 26.94 0.26 -6.41
C ILE A 634 27.11 -0.87 -7.45
N SER A 635 28.15 -1.70 -7.30
CA SER A 635 28.41 -2.87 -8.16
C SER A 635 27.37 -4.00 -8.09
N TYR A 636 26.36 -3.86 -7.24
CA TYR A 636 25.24 -4.80 -7.08
C TYR A 636 24.20 -4.66 -8.20
N TYR A 637 23.96 -3.44 -8.67
CA TYR A 637 22.96 -3.07 -9.68
C TYR A 637 23.34 -3.50 -11.11
N LYS A 638 22.34 -3.60 -11.99
CA LYS A 638 22.41 -4.35 -13.27
C LYS A 638 21.50 -3.75 -14.35
N ASP A 639 21.95 -3.73 -15.59
CA ASP A 639 21.13 -3.27 -16.71
C ASP A 639 19.93 -4.19 -16.99
N ILE A 640 20.14 -5.50 -16.81
CA ILE A 640 19.11 -6.53 -16.90
C ILE A 640 19.39 -7.59 -15.82
N ILE A 641 18.36 -8.00 -15.09
CA ILE A 641 18.42 -9.09 -14.10
C ILE A 641 17.15 -9.95 -14.14
N PHE A 642 17.36 -11.28 -14.12
CA PHE A 642 16.31 -12.30 -14.01
C PHE A 642 16.50 -13.12 -12.73
N TYR A 643 15.44 -13.25 -11.94
CA TYR A 643 15.37 -14.04 -10.71
C TYR A 643 14.26 -15.10 -10.82
N ASN A 644 14.63 -16.38 -10.71
CA ASN A 644 13.69 -17.51 -10.76
C ASN A 644 12.64 -17.42 -11.90
N SER A 645 13.10 -17.05 -13.10
CA SER A 645 12.27 -16.66 -14.25
C SER A 645 12.78 -17.35 -15.52
N ASP A 646 12.02 -18.29 -16.07
CA ASP A 646 12.43 -19.21 -17.14
C ASP A 646 11.88 -18.82 -18.53
N ASN A 647 12.53 -19.33 -19.59
CA ASN A 647 12.17 -19.13 -21.02
C ASN A 647 12.16 -17.68 -21.54
N ASN A 648 12.56 -16.70 -20.72
CA ASN A 648 12.64 -15.29 -21.13
C ASN A 648 13.65 -15.08 -22.27
N THR A 649 13.27 -14.27 -23.26
CA THR A 649 14.04 -14.05 -24.50
C THR A 649 14.61 -12.63 -24.57
N VAL A 650 15.91 -12.50 -24.83
CA VAL A 650 16.61 -11.22 -25.03
C VAL A 650 17.32 -11.20 -26.39
N ASP A 651 16.90 -10.32 -27.29
CA ASP A 651 17.44 -10.20 -28.67
C ASP A 651 17.75 -8.73 -29.04
N LYS A 652 18.85 -8.51 -29.77
CA LYS A 652 19.25 -7.19 -30.33
C LYS A 652 19.31 -6.02 -29.34
N ILE A 653 19.68 -6.26 -28.07
CA ILE A 653 19.81 -5.15 -27.12
C ILE A 653 21.11 -4.37 -27.35
N ALA A 654 20.97 -3.05 -27.50
CA ALA A 654 22.11 -2.15 -27.63
C ALA A 654 22.53 -1.60 -26.26
N LEU A 655 23.70 -2.03 -25.78
CA LEU A 655 24.35 -1.51 -24.58
C LEU A 655 25.33 -0.40 -24.98
N ALA A 656 25.05 0.86 -24.62
CA ALA A 656 25.87 2.00 -25.06
C ALA A 656 27.16 2.14 -24.23
N GLU A 657 28.31 2.42 -24.87
CA GLU A 657 29.64 2.33 -24.26
C GLU A 657 29.81 3.01 -22.87
N ASN A 658 29.65 2.27 -21.76
CA ASN A 658 30.54 2.28 -20.56
C ASN A 658 29.99 1.45 -19.37
N ARG A 659 30.67 0.34 -19.02
CA ARG A 659 30.57 -0.39 -17.73
C ARG A 659 29.26 -1.15 -17.42
N GLN A 660 28.45 -1.49 -18.43
CA GLN A 660 27.27 -2.37 -18.25
C GLN A 660 27.55 -3.71 -17.55
N GLN A 661 26.49 -4.26 -16.95
CA GLN A 661 26.46 -5.58 -16.32
C GLN A 661 25.09 -6.24 -16.48
N ILE A 662 25.06 -7.39 -17.16
CA ILE A 662 23.93 -8.33 -17.14
C ILE A 662 24.26 -9.45 -16.14
N SER A 663 23.28 -9.89 -15.34
CA SER A 663 23.46 -10.93 -14.32
C SER A 663 22.22 -11.81 -14.17
N PHE A 664 22.43 -13.08 -13.80
CA PHE A 664 21.37 -14.07 -13.68
C PHE A 664 21.47 -14.83 -12.37
N THR A 665 20.33 -15.05 -11.70
CA THR A 665 20.21 -15.85 -10.48
C THR A 665 19.04 -16.81 -10.61
N SER A 666 19.33 -18.02 -11.10
CA SER A 666 18.40 -19.14 -11.23
C SER A 666 19.11 -20.43 -10.81
N ASP A 667 18.36 -21.34 -10.20
CA ASP A 667 18.82 -22.69 -9.85
C ASP A 667 18.59 -23.70 -11.01
N ASN A 668 17.81 -23.39 -12.06
CA ASN A 668 17.60 -24.27 -13.22
C ASN A 668 17.20 -23.59 -14.57
N LYS A 669 18.22 -23.16 -15.33
CA LYS A 669 18.36 -23.31 -16.81
C LYS A 669 17.65 -22.35 -17.80
N SER A 670 18.35 -22.16 -18.93
CA SER A 670 17.85 -21.74 -20.25
C SER A 670 17.58 -20.24 -20.43
N LEU A 671 18.61 -19.53 -20.93
CA LEU A 671 18.51 -18.17 -21.45
C LEU A 671 19.17 -18.09 -22.84
N SER A 672 18.57 -17.30 -23.74
CA SER A 672 19.10 -16.93 -25.06
C SER A 672 19.61 -15.48 -25.06
N MET A 673 20.79 -15.24 -25.62
CA MET A 673 21.36 -13.90 -25.84
C MET A 673 21.97 -13.77 -27.25
N LYS A 674 21.87 -12.59 -27.87
CA LYS A 674 22.38 -12.30 -29.23
C LYS A 674 23.06 -10.92 -29.37
N GLY A 675 24.39 -10.93 -29.30
CA GLY A 675 25.28 -9.77 -29.55
C GLY A 675 25.28 -8.71 -28.44
N ALA A 676 26.17 -7.71 -28.45
CA ALA A 676 27.50 -7.63 -29.07
C ALA A 676 28.36 -6.57 -28.34
N ASP A 677 29.68 -6.79 -28.24
CA ASP A 677 30.63 -5.87 -27.56
C ASP A 677 32.05 -6.01 -28.16
N SER A 678 32.94 -5.03 -27.97
CA SER A 678 34.32 -5.04 -28.49
C SER A 678 35.37 -5.00 -27.37
N ASN A 679 36.20 -6.04 -27.30
CA ASN A 679 37.26 -6.22 -26.29
C ASN A 679 38.63 -6.22 -26.97
N SER A 680 39.59 -5.49 -26.38
CA SER A 680 40.92 -5.25 -26.95
C SER A 680 41.88 -6.44 -26.86
N VAL A 681 41.52 -7.51 -26.13
CA VAL A 681 42.31 -8.74 -26.01
C VAL A 681 41.96 -9.72 -27.13
N THR A 682 42.67 -9.66 -28.26
CA THR A 682 42.45 -10.57 -29.40
C THR A 682 43.04 -11.97 -29.17
N LEU A 683 42.31 -13.03 -29.52
CA LEU A 683 42.82 -14.40 -29.51
C LEU A 683 43.58 -14.71 -30.82
N SER A 684 44.92 -14.79 -30.74
CA SER A 684 45.79 -15.00 -31.89
C SER A 684 45.44 -16.26 -32.69
N GLY A 685 45.28 -16.11 -34.01
CA GLY A 685 44.90 -17.21 -34.93
C GLY A 685 43.40 -17.53 -34.99
N LYS A 686 42.57 -16.89 -34.16
CA LYS A 686 41.12 -17.04 -34.16
C LYS A 686 40.42 -15.74 -34.56
N THR A 687 39.24 -15.85 -35.17
CA THR A 687 38.33 -14.75 -35.47
C THR A 687 37.13 -14.83 -34.52
N ASN A 688 36.84 -13.74 -33.81
CA ASN A 688 35.63 -13.60 -32.99
C ASN A 688 34.40 -13.38 -33.89
N LEU A 689 33.23 -13.89 -33.49
CA LEU A 689 32.01 -13.82 -34.30
C LEU A 689 31.04 -12.71 -33.89
N ASN A 690 30.56 -12.72 -32.65
CA ASN A 690 29.42 -11.89 -32.22
C ASN A 690 29.82 -10.86 -31.17
N GLY A 691 31.08 -10.44 -31.18
CA GLY A 691 31.67 -9.67 -30.09
C GLY A 691 31.87 -10.50 -28.82
N TYR A 692 31.73 -9.84 -27.68
CA TYR A 692 31.96 -10.42 -26.36
C TYR A 692 30.73 -10.23 -25.46
N VAL A 693 30.56 -11.11 -24.48
CA VAL A 693 29.49 -10.99 -23.47
C VAL A 693 30.09 -11.21 -22.09
N LYS A 694 29.97 -10.23 -21.20
CA LYS A 694 30.39 -10.38 -19.80
C LYS A 694 29.25 -10.93 -18.96
N ILE A 695 29.41 -12.16 -18.51
CA ILE A 695 28.48 -12.86 -17.63
C ILE A 695 29.07 -12.86 -16.24
N ASN A 696 28.40 -12.20 -15.31
CA ASN A 696 28.58 -12.40 -13.87
C ASN A 696 27.36 -13.20 -13.37
N CYS A 697 27.57 -14.16 -12.48
CA CYS A 697 26.51 -15.01 -11.92
C CYS A 697 26.95 -15.49 -10.54
N ASP A 698 26.04 -15.48 -9.56
CA ASP A 698 26.30 -15.92 -8.19
C ASP A 698 25.84 -17.37 -7.95
N SER A 699 25.19 -18.02 -8.93
CA SER A 699 24.82 -19.43 -8.89
C SER A 699 26.03 -20.35 -9.15
N SER A 700 25.92 -21.63 -8.77
CA SER A 700 26.98 -22.62 -8.98
C SER A 700 27.15 -23.06 -10.44
N ASN A 701 26.13 -22.87 -11.27
CA ASN A 701 26.14 -23.18 -12.70
C ASN A 701 25.08 -22.39 -13.48
N LEU A 702 25.30 -22.15 -14.79
CA LEU A 702 24.38 -21.42 -15.67
C LEU A 702 24.32 -22.06 -17.06
N ASN A 703 23.12 -22.49 -17.49
CA ASN A 703 22.92 -23.06 -18.83
C ASN A 703 22.62 -21.93 -19.83
N LEU A 704 23.58 -21.67 -20.72
CA LEU A 704 23.59 -20.58 -21.70
C LEU A 704 23.46 -21.13 -23.13
N THR A 705 22.58 -20.53 -23.93
CA THR A 705 22.52 -20.74 -25.38
C THR A 705 23.04 -19.49 -26.10
N TYR A 706 24.21 -19.59 -26.72
CA TYR A 706 24.89 -18.50 -27.41
C TYR A 706 24.74 -18.68 -28.93
N TYR A 707 23.81 -17.94 -29.54
CA TYR A 707 23.57 -17.98 -30.99
C TYR A 707 24.64 -17.23 -31.80
N TYR A 708 24.82 -17.58 -33.07
CA TYR A 708 25.73 -16.91 -34.00
C TYR A 708 25.17 -16.74 -35.41
N ASP A 709 25.80 -15.86 -36.18
CA ASP A 709 25.56 -15.67 -37.62
C ASP A 709 26.58 -16.50 -38.42
N ASP A 710 26.13 -17.19 -39.46
CA ASP A 710 26.91 -18.05 -40.35
C ASP A 710 27.26 -17.36 -41.69
N LEU A 711 26.71 -16.18 -41.97
CA LEU A 711 26.88 -15.45 -43.23
C LEU A 711 28.35 -15.19 -43.58
N GLY A 712 28.84 -15.92 -44.59
CA GLY A 712 30.21 -15.81 -45.09
C GLY A 712 31.24 -16.68 -44.36
N ILE A 713 30.81 -17.60 -43.50
CA ILE A 713 31.66 -18.61 -42.86
C ILE A 713 31.59 -19.90 -43.68
N SER A 714 32.72 -20.57 -43.95
CA SER A 714 32.69 -21.92 -44.53
C SER A 714 32.34 -22.97 -43.48
N ALA A 715 31.66 -24.06 -43.85
CA ALA A 715 31.31 -25.14 -42.91
C ALA A 715 32.52 -25.71 -42.13
N THR A 716 33.73 -25.63 -42.70
CA THR A 716 35.00 -25.97 -42.02
C THR A 716 35.45 -24.95 -40.96
N GLU A 717 35.20 -23.67 -41.19
CA GLU A 717 35.42 -22.60 -40.20
C GLU A 717 34.31 -22.61 -39.14
N GLU A 718 33.07 -22.91 -39.53
CA GLU A 718 31.93 -23.04 -38.65
C GLU A 718 32.09 -24.23 -37.69
N SER A 719 32.50 -25.39 -38.19
CA SER A 719 32.88 -26.57 -37.39
C SER A 719 34.01 -26.31 -36.38
N SER A 720 34.66 -25.14 -36.44
CA SER A 720 35.71 -24.73 -35.49
C SER A 720 35.22 -23.78 -34.39
N ILE A 721 33.94 -23.40 -34.40
CA ILE A 721 33.33 -22.47 -33.44
C ILE A 721 33.37 -23.04 -32.02
N ILE A 722 33.99 -22.28 -31.12
CA ILE A 722 34.20 -22.64 -29.73
C ILE A 722 33.95 -21.40 -28.86
N LEU A 723 33.30 -21.57 -27.71
CA LEU A 723 33.21 -20.54 -26.68
C LEU A 723 34.50 -20.49 -25.86
N TYR A 724 35.04 -19.30 -25.65
CA TYR A 724 36.19 -19.03 -24.79
C TYR A 724 35.79 -18.06 -23.65
N ARG A 725 36.47 -18.19 -22.50
CA ARG A 725 36.36 -17.30 -21.32
C ARG A 725 37.68 -16.55 -21.13
N LEU A 726 37.62 -15.24 -20.87
CA LEU A 726 38.78 -14.42 -20.57
C LEU A 726 39.08 -14.48 -19.07
N SER A 727 40.28 -14.92 -18.72
CA SER A 727 40.79 -14.94 -17.35
C SER A 727 42.03 -14.04 -17.26
N GLY A 728 41.88 -12.88 -16.64
CA GLY A 728 42.91 -11.83 -16.65
C GLY A 728 43.16 -11.30 -18.06
N SER A 729 44.23 -11.76 -18.70
CA SER A 729 44.62 -11.39 -20.07
C SER A 729 44.70 -12.59 -21.04
N GLU A 730 44.24 -13.79 -20.63
CA GLU A 730 44.32 -15.00 -21.44
C GLU A 730 42.93 -15.61 -21.68
N TRP A 731 42.68 -16.04 -22.93
CA TRP A 731 41.45 -16.74 -23.31
C TRP A 731 41.60 -18.25 -23.10
N THR A 732 40.83 -18.82 -22.18
CA THR A 732 40.72 -20.28 -21.99
C THR A 732 39.51 -20.82 -22.75
N LYS A 733 39.62 -22.01 -23.35
CA LYS A 733 38.46 -22.68 -23.94
C LYS A 733 37.49 -23.07 -22.82
N VAL A 734 36.19 -22.84 -23.04
CA VAL A 734 35.13 -23.39 -22.17
C VAL A 734 34.93 -24.87 -22.49
N SER A 735 34.85 -25.70 -21.45
CA SER A 735 34.58 -27.15 -21.56
C SER A 735 33.11 -27.42 -21.93
N ASP A 736 32.84 -28.61 -22.45
CA ASP A 736 31.49 -29.18 -22.58
C ASP A 736 30.47 -28.32 -23.35
N THR A 737 30.98 -27.45 -24.24
CA THR A 737 30.22 -26.70 -25.25
C THR A 737 29.70 -27.65 -26.34
N ILE A 738 28.39 -27.64 -26.57
CA ILE A 738 27.73 -28.32 -27.70
C ILE A 738 27.50 -27.28 -28.80
N LEU A 739 28.17 -27.45 -29.94
CA LEU A 739 27.94 -26.66 -31.15
C LEU A 739 26.83 -27.31 -31.99
N ASP A 740 25.85 -26.51 -32.40
CA ASP A 740 24.77 -26.87 -33.31
C ASP A 740 24.87 -25.97 -34.55
N THR A 741 25.29 -26.57 -35.68
CA THR A 741 25.49 -25.92 -36.99
C THR A 741 24.28 -26.04 -37.92
N ASP A 742 23.20 -26.67 -37.47
CA ASP A 742 21.94 -26.71 -38.23
C ASP A 742 21.02 -25.55 -37.81
N THR A 743 21.22 -25.02 -36.59
CA THR A 743 20.41 -23.97 -35.97
C THR A 743 21.22 -22.83 -35.33
N ASN A 744 22.53 -22.85 -35.56
CA ASN A 744 23.50 -21.78 -35.35
C ASN A 744 23.60 -21.29 -33.90
N TYR A 745 23.84 -22.21 -32.97
CA TYR A 745 24.13 -21.89 -31.56
C TYR A 745 25.22 -22.76 -30.92
N VAL A 746 25.75 -22.27 -29.80
CA VAL A 746 26.55 -23.04 -28.84
C VAL A 746 25.83 -23.09 -27.51
N LEU A 747 25.43 -24.30 -27.10
CA LEU A 747 24.85 -24.58 -25.78
C LEU A 747 25.96 -24.98 -24.81
N VAL A 748 25.94 -24.46 -23.59
CA VAL A 748 26.94 -24.79 -22.56
C VAL A 748 26.36 -24.64 -21.16
N ASN A 749 26.86 -25.43 -20.20
CA ASN A 749 26.62 -25.17 -18.78
C ASN A 749 27.89 -24.59 -18.14
N LEU A 750 27.87 -23.28 -17.87
CA LEU A 750 28.98 -22.52 -17.30
C LEU A 750 29.09 -22.75 -15.79
N THR A 751 30.22 -23.25 -15.32
CA THR A 751 30.56 -23.39 -13.88
C THR A 751 31.60 -22.37 -13.40
N GLU A 752 32.07 -21.50 -14.30
CA GLU A 752 32.99 -20.40 -14.01
C GLU A 752 32.58 -19.19 -14.88
N PHE A 753 32.55 -17.98 -14.31
CA PHE A 753 31.99 -16.78 -14.97
C PHE A 753 33.07 -15.75 -15.36
N GLY A 754 32.72 -14.71 -16.13
CA GLY A 754 33.67 -13.73 -16.67
C GLY A 754 33.25 -13.19 -18.05
N THR A 755 34.19 -12.65 -18.82
CA THR A 755 33.93 -12.24 -20.21
C THR A 755 34.09 -13.42 -21.15
N PHE A 756 33.10 -13.66 -22.00
CA PHE A 756 33.06 -14.73 -22.98
C PHE A 756 33.10 -14.20 -24.41
N GLY A 757 33.45 -15.05 -25.37
CA GLY A 757 33.29 -14.79 -26.79
C GLY A 757 33.30 -16.08 -27.61
N LEU A 758 32.50 -16.12 -28.69
CA LEU A 758 32.57 -17.18 -29.69
C LEU A 758 33.68 -16.90 -30.69
N PHE A 759 34.54 -17.91 -30.91
CA PHE A 759 35.70 -17.82 -31.79
C PHE A 759 35.77 -19.02 -32.74
N ARG A 760 36.07 -18.74 -34.01
CA ARG A 760 36.41 -19.70 -35.07
C ARG A 760 37.87 -19.56 -35.51
N ASP A 761 38.42 -20.53 -36.23
CA ASP A 761 39.73 -20.38 -36.88
C ASP A 761 39.72 -19.27 -37.94
N ALA A 762 40.86 -18.57 -38.06
CA ALA A 762 41.08 -17.54 -39.06
C ALA A 762 41.49 -18.16 -40.42
N SER A 763 40.92 -17.65 -41.51
CA SER A 763 41.13 -18.17 -42.87
C SER A 763 42.58 -18.06 -43.35
N SER A 764 43.10 -19.10 -44.01
CA SER A 764 44.36 -19.05 -44.74
C SER A 764 44.14 -18.78 -46.24
N SER A 765 44.98 -17.93 -46.84
CA SER A 765 44.85 -17.45 -48.22
C SER A 765 46.16 -16.74 -48.66
N PRO A 766 46.40 -16.43 -49.96
CA PRO A 766 45.60 -16.74 -51.17
C PRO A 766 46.42 -17.38 -52.33
N GLU A 767 45.77 -17.72 -53.45
CA GLU A 767 46.42 -17.89 -54.77
C GLU A 767 45.51 -17.45 -55.93
N SER A 768 46.06 -17.26 -57.15
CA SER A 768 45.44 -16.54 -58.29
C SER A 768 46.10 -16.89 -59.65
N VAL A 769 45.64 -16.52 -60.85
CA VAL A 769 44.59 -15.54 -61.28
C VAL A 769 43.49 -16.25 -62.13
N SER A 770 43.00 -15.91 -63.36
CA SER A 770 43.35 -14.97 -64.44
C SER A 770 42.18 -14.74 -65.41
N GLU A 771 42.04 -13.54 -65.99
CA GLU A 771 41.07 -13.19 -67.06
C GLU A 771 41.52 -13.62 -68.48
N SER A 772 40.59 -13.69 -69.44
CA SER A 772 40.78 -13.24 -70.84
C SER A 772 39.46 -13.19 -71.64
N GLU A 773 39.42 -12.36 -72.69
CA GLU A 773 38.21 -11.89 -73.38
C GLU A 773 37.93 -12.58 -74.73
N HIS A 774 36.69 -12.45 -75.26
CA HIS A 774 36.29 -12.12 -76.66
C HIS A 774 34.83 -12.59 -76.94
N SER A 775 34.00 -12.00 -77.82
CA SER A 775 33.91 -10.65 -78.42
C SER A 775 32.67 -10.57 -79.36
N ASN A 776 31.82 -9.54 -79.27
CA ASN A 776 30.77 -9.09 -80.25
C ASN A 776 29.74 -10.17 -80.73
N SER A 777 28.46 -9.89 -81.04
CA SER A 777 27.83 -8.71 -81.66
C SER A 777 26.29 -8.74 -81.58
N ASP A 778 25.68 -7.56 -81.69
CA ASP A 778 24.43 -7.21 -82.41
C ASP A 778 23.06 -7.89 -82.16
N ASP A 779 22.13 -7.00 -81.78
CA ASP A 779 20.73 -6.88 -82.21
C ASP A 779 19.65 -7.81 -81.58
N SER A 780 18.40 -7.49 -81.93
CA SER A 780 17.25 -7.50 -81.04
C SER A 780 16.18 -8.54 -81.35
N SER A 781 15.44 -8.95 -80.33
CA SER A 781 13.97 -9.12 -80.38
C SER A 781 13.41 -9.45 -78.98
N LEU A 782 12.11 -9.21 -78.77
CA LEU A 782 11.44 -9.47 -77.49
C LEU A 782 11.21 -10.97 -77.28
N ALA A 783 11.45 -11.44 -76.05
CA ALA A 783 11.03 -12.75 -75.55
C ALA A 783 10.56 -12.64 -74.08
N ALA A 784 9.78 -13.62 -73.61
CA ALA A 784 9.15 -13.60 -72.29
C ALA A 784 10.13 -13.86 -71.14
N ARG A 785 9.73 -13.53 -69.90
CA ARG A 785 10.50 -13.80 -68.67
C ARG A 785 10.52 -15.30 -68.33
N THR A 786 11.49 -16.05 -68.84
CA THR A 786 11.76 -17.42 -68.37
C THR A 786 12.43 -17.40 -66.99
N ARG A 787 11.64 -17.62 -65.91
CA ARG A 787 12.15 -18.07 -64.60
C ARG A 787 12.55 -19.55 -64.72
N SER A 788 13.76 -19.93 -64.29
CA SER A 788 14.23 -21.32 -64.50
C SER A 788 15.23 -21.87 -63.46
N GLN A 789 15.21 -21.35 -62.22
CA GLN A 789 15.89 -21.98 -61.07
C GLN A 789 14.99 -21.87 -59.84
N GLY A 790 14.59 -23.03 -59.29
CA GLY A 790 13.80 -23.12 -58.07
C GLY A 790 14.66 -23.18 -56.80
N THR A 791 14.06 -22.90 -55.65
CA THR A 791 14.70 -23.08 -54.35
C THR A 791 14.73 -24.56 -53.99
N VAL A 792 15.85 -25.05 -53.45
CA VAL A 792 15.88 -26.29 -52.67
C VAL A 792 16.23 -25.88 -51.23
N ALA A 793 15.37 -26.26 -50.29
CA ALA A 793 15.55 -25.96 -48.87
C ALA A 793 15.50 -27.24 -48.05
N ASP A 794 16.41 -27.35 -47.08
CA ASP A 794 16.51 -28.52 -46.21
C ASP A 794 15.55 -28.40 -45.02
N LEU A 795 14.88 -29.50 -44.68
CA LEU A 795 13.94 -29.54 -43.58
C LEU A 795 14.60 -30.12 -42.31
N PRO A 796 14.52 -29.43 -41.16
CA PRO A 796 15.04 -29.95 -39.89
C PRO A 796 14.07 -30.99 -39.32
N VAL A 797 14.11 -32.22 -39.86
CA VAL A 797 13.26 -33.35 -39.43
C VAL A 797 14.04 -34.42 -38.65
N ASN A 798 13.40 -35.05 -37.67
CA ASN A 798 13.92 -36.25 -37.04
C ASN A 798 13.68 -37.52 -37.89
N SER A 799 14.15 -38.68 -37.39
CA SER A 799 14.01 -39.99 -38.06
C SER A 799 12.57 -40.43 -38.36
N ASN A 800 11.58 -39.73 -37.82
CA ASN A 800 10.15 -40.03 -37.97
C ASN A 800 9.43 -38.96 -38.82
N GLY A 801 10.17 -38.08 -39.51
CA GLY A 801 9.65 -37.01 -40.37
C GLY A 801 9.13 -35.78 -39.63
N GLU A 802 9.36 -35.69 -38.32
CA GLU A 802 8.81 -34.63 -37.47
C GLU A 802 9.73 -33.40 -37.42
N ILE A 803 9.16 -32.24 -37.77
CA ILE A 803 9.81 -30.93 -37.87
C ILE A 803 10.21 -30.43 -36.47
N LEU A 804 11.50 -30.13 -36.30
CA LEU A 804 12.13 -29.85 -35.00
C LEU A 804 12.00 -28.40 -34.52
N ARG A 805 11.76 -27.46 -35.44
CA ARG A 805 11.58 -26.01 -35.20
C ARG A 805 10.64 -25.41 -36.25
N ASP A 806 9.99 -24.30 -35.93
CA ASP A 806 9.20 -23.57 -36.92
C ASP A 806 10.10 -23.17 -38.10
N THR A 807 9.64 -23.48 -39.31
CA THR A 807 10.48 -23.44 -40.52
C THR A 807 9.77 -22.65 -41.62
N ILE A 808 10.42 -21.60 -42.12
CA ILE A 808 9.92 -20.77 -43.22
C ILE A 808 10.80 -20.96 -44.46
N ILE A 809 10.19 -21.27 -45.60
CA ILE A 809 10.89 -21.56 -46.87
C ILE A 809 10.37 -20.63 -47.95
N LYS A 810 11.24 -19.91 -48.65
CA LYS A 810 10.85 -18.94 -49.70
C LYS A 810 11.19 -19.38 -51.13
N SER A 811 10.44 -18.88 -52.11
CA SER A 811 10.77 -18.95 -53.53
C SER A 811 12.08 -18.21 -53.83
N SER A 812 12.71 -18.48 -54.99
CA SER A 812 13.99 -17.91 -55.38
C SER A 812 13.93 -16.41 -55.71
N ASP A 813 12.73 -15.85 -55.84
CA ASP A 813 12.45 -14.42 -55.93
C ASP A 813 11.73 -13.86 -54.67
N ALA A 814 11.70 -14.63 -53.58
CA ALA A 814 11.04 -14.36 -52.30
C ALA A 814 9.51 -14.14 -52.32
N THR A 815 8.87 -14.06 -53.48
CA THR A 815 7.44 -13.78 -53.68
C THR A 815 6.48 -14.81 -53.07
N THR A 816 6.94 -16.01 -52.70
CA THR A 816 6.12 -17.00 -51.99
C THR A 816 6.88 -17.60 -50.83
N ALA A 817 6.18 -17.86 -49.73
CA ALA A 817 6.70 -18.51 -48.55
C ALA A 817 5.79 -19.64 -48.06
N LEU A 818 6.37 -20.78 -47.67
CA LEU A 818 5.74 -21.78 -46.80
C LEU A 818 6.12 -21.51 -45.34
N SER A 819 5.20 -21.75 -44.42
CA SER A 819 5.42 -21.72 -42.97
C SER A 819 4.95 -23.03 -42.34
N ILE A 820 5.90 -23.78 -41.76
CA ILE A 820 5.70 -25.15 -41.25
C ILE A 820 6.02 -25.16 -39.75
N SER A 821 5.02 -25.40 -38.91
CA SER A 821 5.20 -25.40 -37.46
C SER A 821 5.87 -26.66 -36.92
N LYS A 822 6.62 -26.50 -35.82
CA LYS A 822 7.23 -27.56 -35.01
C LYS A 822 6.23 -28.67 -34.64
N GLY A 823 6.69 -29.92 -34.68
CA GLY A 823 5.87 -31.11 -34.41
C GLY A 823 5.00 -31.57 -35.59
N THR A 824 4.97 -30.83 -36.70
CA THR A 824 4.34 -31.30 -37.96
C THR A 824 5.21 -32.40 -38.57
N LYS A 825 4.59 -33.47 -39.10
CA LYS A 825 5.31 -34.53 -39.82
C LYS A 825 5.15 -34.37 -41.31
N ALA A 826 6.26 -34.39 -42.05
CA ALA A 826 6.31 -34.37 -43.50
C ALA A 826 6.75 -35.75 -44.02
N VAL A 827 5.90 -36.43 -44.80
CA VAL A 827 6.18 -37.77 -45.31
C VAL A 827 5.79 -37.95 -46.78
N ASP A 828 6.53 -38.81 -47.47
CA ASP A 828 6.26 -39.21 -48.86
C ASP A 828 5.08 -40.21 -48.95
N PRO A 829 4.59 -40.56 -50.16
CA PRO A 829 3.51 -41.54 -50.33
C PRO A 829 3.85 -42.99 -49.93
N GLN A 830 5.06 -43.26 -49.45
CA GLN A 830 5.48 -44.54 -48.86
C GLN A 830 5.65 -44.46 -47.32
N GLY A 831 5.47 -43.27 -46.74
CA GLY A 831 5.60 -43.00 -45.30
C GLY A 831 7.03 -42.67 -44.83
N ASN A 832 7.97 -42.41 -45.75
CA ASN A 832 9.34 -42.04 -45.38
C ASN A 832 9.42 -40.54 -45.03
N PRO A 833 10.30 -40.13 -44.09
CA PRO A 833 10.59 -38.71 -43.81
C PRO A 833 10.99 -37.89 -45.04
N VAL A 834 10.31 -36.78 -45.28
CA VAL A 834 10.72 -35.78 -46.28
C VAL A 834 11.64 -34.76 -45.61
N ASN A 835 12.90 -34.73 -46.04
CA ASN A 835 13.96 -33.91 -45.43
C ASN A 835 14.45 -32.75 -46.33
N LYS A 836 13.85 -32.54 -47.49
CA LYS A 836 14.08 -31.40 -48.38
C LYS A 836 12.77 -31.01 -49.06
N ILE A 837 12.55 -29.72 -49.28
CA ILE A 837 11.47 -29.17 -50.10
C ILE A 837 12.08 -28.48 -51.32
N ILE A 838 11.41 -28.61 -52.46
CA ILE A 838 11.77 -27.97 -53.73
C ILE A 838 10.63 -27.03 -54.11
N VAL A 839 10.92 -25.74 -54.35
CA VAL A 839 9.94 -24.73 -54.78
C VAL A 839 10.27 -24.28 -56.20
N THR A 840 9.40 -24.54 -57.17
CA THR A 840 9.65 -24.24 -58.59
C THR A 840 8.52 -23.45 -59.24
N THR A 841 8.80 -22.82 -60.38
CA THR A 841 7.78 -22.36 -61.32
C THR A 841 7.72 -23.35 -62.49
N PRO A 842 6.61 -24.09 -62.71
CA PRO A 842 6.51 -25.11 -63.75
C PRO A 842 6.68 -24.53 -65.16
N SER A 843 7.29 -25.31 -66.06
CA SER A 843 7.58 -24.91 -67.44
C SER A 843 6.38 -24.96 -68.38
N SER A 844 5.27 -25.54 -67.95
CA SER A 844 3.97 -25.54 -68.63
C SER A 844 2.84 -25.64 -67.61
N LEU A 845 1.78 -24.85 -67.79
CA LEU A 845 0.59 -24.87 -66.94
C LEU A 845 -0.54 -25.71 -67.57
N PRO A 846 -1.54 -26.14 -66.76
CA PRO A 846 -2.77 -26.76 -67.24
C PRO A 846 -3.48 -25.92 -68.32
N ALA A 847 -4.08 -26.58 -69.32
CA ALA A 847 -4.60 -25.92 -70.53
C ALA A 847 -5.87 -25.06 -70.32
N ASP A 848 -6.48 -25.20 -69.14
CA ASP A 848 -7.63 -24.45 -68.62
C ASP A 848 -7.22 -23.25 -67.75
N THR A 849 -5.92 -23.08 -67.45
CA THR A 849 -5.42 -21.99 -66.59
C THR A 849 -5.72 -20.61 -67.20
N PRO A 850 -6.38 -19.69 -66.47
CA PRO A 850 -6.71 -18.37 -67.00
C PRO A 850 -5.50 -17.56 -67.46
N ALA A 851 -5.65 -16.86 -68.58
CA ALA A 851 -4.57 -16.11 -69.22
C ALA A 851 -3.95 -15.02 -68.33
N GLU A 852 -4.68 -14.53 -67.33
CA GLU A 852 -4.22 -13.60 -66.29
C GLU A 852 -3.20 -14.22 -65.32
N VAL A 853 -3.39 -15.48 -64.90
CA VAL A 853 -2.46 -16.22 -64.02
C VAL A 853 -1.15 -16.50 -64.77
N VAL A 854 -1.26 -16.79 -66.08
CA VAL A 854 -0.11 -16.91 -67.00
C VAL A 854 0.61 -15.57 -67.19
N GLN A 855 -0.06 -14.43 -67.00
CA GLN A 855 0.52 -13.09 -67.14
C GLN A 855 1.12 -12.55 -65.84
N SER A 856 0.51 -12.79 -64.68
CA SER A 856 1.07 -12.40 -63.37
C SER A 856 2.31 -13.21 -63.02
N GLY A 857 2.36 -14.48 -63.41
CA GLY A 857 3.48 -15.36 -63.10
C GLY A 857 3.54 -15.76 -61.62
N LEU A 858 2.44 -15.64 -60.88
CA LEU A 858 2.31 -15.99 -59.46
C LEU A 858 1.77 -17.43 -59.33
N TYR A 859 2.59 -18.40 -59.76
CA TYR A 859 2.25 -19.82 -59.73
C TYR A 859 3.49 -20.68 -59.39
N TYR A 860 3.30 -21.66 -58.49
CA TYR A 860 4.38 -22.36 -57.79
C TYR A 860 4.03 -23.84 -57.62
N ASP A 861 5.00 -24.70 -57.90
CA ASP A 861 4.92 -26.16 -57.81
C ASP A 861 5.94 -26.67 -56.79
N PHE A 862 5.48 -27.54 -55.89
CA PHE A 862 6.21 -27.94 -54.67
C PHE A 862 6.52 -29.44 -54.67
N GLY A 863 7.82 -29.77 -54.61
CA GLY A 863 8.31 -31.14 -54.53
C GLY A 863 8.90 -31.49 -53.15
N PRO A 864 9.00 -32.78 -52.78
CA PRO A 864 8.67 -33.95 -53.60
C PRO A 864 7.17 -34.21 -53.77
N ASP A 865 6.78 -34.65 -54.96
CA ASP A 865 5.41 -34.95 -55.37
C ASP A 865 4.71 -35.90 -54.38
N GLY A 866 3.50 -35.54 -53.95
CA GLY A 866 2.72 -36.36 -53.01
C GLY A 866 3.19 -36.32 -51.55
N THR A 867 4.08 -35.39 -51.18
CA THR A 867 4.35 -35.09 -49.77
C THR A 867 3.06 -34.70 -49.04
N THR A 868 2.83 -35.27 -47.85
CA THR A 868 1.68 -34.99 -46.99
C THR A 868 2.12 -34.55 -45.59
N PHE A 869 1.30 -33.73 -44.94
CA PHE A 869 1.60 -33.15 -43.63
C PHE A 869 0.61 -33.64 -42.56
N SER A 870 1.09 -33.89 -41.34
CA SER A 870 0.22 -34.31 -40.20
C SER A 870 -0.55 -33.17 -39.54
N ARG A 871 -0.35 -31.94 -40.01
CA ARG A 871 -1.03 -30.69 -39.66
C ARG A 871 -0.96 -29.82 -40.91
N ASP A 872 -1.97 -29.00 -41.14
CA ASP A 872 -1.95 -28.07 -42.28
C ASP A 872 -0.86 -27.01 -42.06
N ILE A 873 -0.16 -26.65 -43.14
CA ILE A 873 0.93 -25.67 -43.17
C ILE A 873 0.49 -24.41 -43.92
N GLY A 874 1.05 -23.26 -43.59
CA GLY A 874 0.71 -22.00 -44.24
C GLY A 874 1.46 -21.82 -45.56
N ILE A 875 0.76 -21.40 -46.62
CA ILE A 875 1.35 -20.82 -47.83
C ILE A 875 1.00 -19.33 -47.89
N SER A 876 1.95 -18.47 -48.24
CA SER A 876 1.69 -17.06 -48.52
C SER A 876 2.32 -16.59 -49.82
N ILE A 877 1.57 -15.86 -50.64
CA ILE A 877 2.01 -15.29 -51.92
C ILE A 877 1.93 -13.76 -51.82
N GLU A 878 3.04 -13.08 -52.11
CA GLU A 878 3.16 -11.62 -52.20
C GLU A 878 2.88 -11.16 -53.65
N PHE A 879 2.13 -10.07 -53.81
CA PHE A 879 1.61 -9.56 -55.08
C PHE A 879 1.56 -8.02 -55.10
N ASP A 880 1.59 -7.39 -56.27
CA ASP A 880 1.40 -5.93 -56.40
C ASP A 880 -0.10 -5.58 -56.20
N PRO A 881 -0.48 -4.74 -55.23
CA PRO A 881 -1.87 -4.33 -55.02
C PRO A 881 -2.55 -3.74 -56.26
N ASP A 882 -1.81 -3.13 -57.19
CA ASP A 882 -2.38 -2.56 -58.42
C ASP A 882 -2.77 -3.61 -59.48
N ASP A 883 -2.16 -4.80 -59.47
CA ASP A 883 -2.57 -5.93 -60.34
C ASP A 883 -3.96 -6.47 -59.97
N PHE A 884 -4.35 -6.37 -58.70
CA PHE A 884 -5.60 -6.93 -58.14
C PHE A 884 -6.63 -5.85 -57.77
N LYS A 885 -6.43 -4.61 -58.20
CA LYS A 885 -7.16 -3.39 -57.78
C LYS A 885 -8.69 -3.44 -57.85
N ASN A 886 -9.27 -4.31 -58.68
CA ASN A 886 -10.72 -4.49 -58.86
C ASN A 886 -11.22 -5.93 -58.57
N ARG A 887 -10.37 -6.83 -58.09
CA ARG A 887 -10.66 -8.28 -57.93
C ARG A 887 -10.29 -8.77 -56.52
N ILE A 888 -10.59 -10.02 -56.21
CA ILE A 888 -10.22 -10.66 -54.93
C ILE A 888 -9.03 -11.61 -55.20
N PRO A 889 -7.84 -11.36 -54.62
CA PRO A 889 -6.72 -12.30 -54.72
C PRO A 889 -7.04 -13.56 -53.89
N VAL A 890 -7.11 -14.71 -54.55
CA VAL A 890 -7.45 -16.02 -53.97
C VAL A 890 -6.39 -17.04 -54.39
N ILE A 891 -5.88 -17.84 -53.44
CA ILE A 891 -4.92 -18.91 -53.74
C ILE A 891 -5.72 -20.14 -54.18
N CYS A 892 -5.42 -20.67 -55.37
CA CYS A 892 -6.03 -21.88 -55.90
C CYS A 892 -4.99 -23.01 -55.98
N THR A 893 -5.44 -24.25 -55.78
CA THR A 893 -4.68 -25.48 -56.03
C THR A 893 -5.19 -26.17 -57.30
N TYR A 894 -4.35 -26.94 -57.99
CA TYR A 894 -4.78 -27.75 -59.13
C TYR A 894 -4.92 -29.25 -58.76
N THR A 895 -5.88 -29.96 -59.36
CA THR A 895 -5.98 -31.44 -59.36
C THR A 895 -6.21 -31.97 -60.77
N SER A 896 -5.84 -33.23 -61.03
CA SER A 896 -6.05 -33.87 -62.35
C SER A 896 -7.51 -34.14 -62.70
N ASP A 897 -8.39 -34.14 -61.70
CA ASP A 897 -9.74 -34.70 -61.78
C ASP A 897 -10.81 -33.60 -61.74
N ASP A 898 -10.56 -32.51 -61.00
CA ASP A 898 -11.49 -31.38 -60.80
C ASP A 898 -10.97 -30.06 -61.40
N GLY A 899 -9.67 -29.96 -61.74
CA GLY A 899 -9.04 -28.74 -62.27
C GLY A 899 -8.57 -27.79 -61.16
N TRP A 900 -8.74 -26.48 -61.37
CA TRP A 900 -8.39 -25.45 -60.37
C TRP A 900 -9.47 -25.29 -59.29
N ILE A 901 -9.06 -25.37 -58.01
CA ILE A 901 -9.92 -25.29 -56.82
C ILE A 901 -9.43 -24.15 -55.92
N ALA A 902 -10.31 -23.21 -55.56
CA ALA A 902 -10.00 -22.13 -54.62
C ALA A 902 -9.81 -22.65 -53.18
N LEU A 903 -8.84 -22.09 -52.47
CA LEU A 903 -8.61 -22.31 -51.03
C LEU A 903 -9.18 -21.16 -50.20
N GLU A 904 -9.53 -21.44 -48.94
CA GLU A 904 -9.83 -20.38 -47.97
C GLU A 904 -8.60 -19.48 -47.80
N THR A 905 -8.69 -18.26 -48.35
CA THR A 905 -7.58 -17.32 -48.50
C THR A 905 -7.86 -16.05 -47.71
N SER A 906 -6.98 -15.70 -46.78
CA SER A 906 -6.91 -14.36 -46.20
C SER A 906 -6.03 -13.46 -47.09
N ALA A 907 -6.37 -12.18 -47.25
CA ALA A 907 -5.64 -11.28 -48.14
C ALA A 907 -5.50 -9.87 -47.56
N ASP A 908 -4.26 -9.52 -47.20
CA ASP A 908 -3.87 -8.14 -46.92
C ASP A 908 -3.65 -7.41 -48.24
N ARG A 909 -4.61 -6.54 -48.58
CA ARG A 909 -4.58 -5.72 -49.80
C ARG A 909 -3.67 -4.49 -49.69
N ASN A 910 -3.32 -4.07 -48.48
CA ASN A 910 -2.49 -2.87 -48.27
C ASN A 910 -1.01 -3.22 -48.37
N ASN A 911 -0.62 -4.38 -47.82
CA ASN A 911 0.74 -4.89 -47.88
C ASN A 911 0.97 -5.92 -49.00
N GLY A 912 -0.05 -6.20 -49.83
CA GLY A 912 0.08 -7.03 -51.03
C GLY A 912 0.38 -8.50 -50.75
N ARG A 913 -0.34 -9.14 -49.82
CA ARG A 913 -0.05 -10.52 -49.40
C ARG A 913 -1.31 -11.36 -49.19
N ALA A 914 -1.36 -12.53 -49.83
CA ALA A 914 -2.39 -13.55 -49.66
C ALA A 914 -1.83 -14.73 -48.84
N THR A 915 -2.68 -15.38 -48.02
CA THR A 915 -2.34 -16.52 -47.17
C THR A 915 -3.44 -17.58 -47.17
N ALA A 916 -3.07 -18.86 -47.29
CA ALA A 916 -3.96 -20.01 -47.19
C ALA A 916 -3.28 -21.17 -46.43
N MET A 917 -4.05 -22.19 -46.06
CA MET A 917 -3.54 -23.40 -45.39
C MET A 917 -3.61 -24.61 -46.33
N ILE A 918 -2.57 -25.47 -46.32
CA ILE A 918 -2.45 -26.65 -47.20
C ILE A 918 -2.00 -27.90 -46.43
N SER A 919 -2.51 -29.07 -46.82
CA SER A 919 -2.30 -30.37 -46.15
C SER A 919 -1.31 -31.30 -46.87
N HIS A 920 -0.93 -30.96 -48.09
CA HIS A 920 -0.09 -31.73 -49.00
C HIS A 920 0.57 -30.79 -50.01
N PHE A 921 1.41 -31.31 -50.91
CA PHE A 921 1.94 -30.56 -52.04
C PHE A 921 1.18 -30.80 -53.35
N SER A 922 1.00 -29.71 -54.10
CA SER A 922 0.48 -29.65 -55.48
C SER A 922 0.97 -28.35 -56.14
N LEU A 923 0.49 -28.08 -57.35
CA LEU A 923 0.60 -26.79 -58.03
C LEU A 923 -0.41 -25.78 -57.45
N TYR A 924 0.10 -24.64 -56.98
CA TYR A 924 -0.70 -23.51 -56.48
C TYR A 924 -0.50 -22.25 -57.33
N ALA A 925 -1.52 -21.39 -57.41
CA ALA A 925 -1.41 -20.09 -58.08
C ALA A 925 -2.35 -19.04 -57.49
N LEU A 926 -2.02 -17.75 -57.65
CA LEU A 926 -2.87 -16.63 -57.22
C LEU A 926 -3.81 -16.19 -58.34
N PHE A 927 -5.11 -16.39 -58.13
CA PHE A 927 -6.20 -15.99 -59.02
C PHE A 927 -6.77 -14.64 -58.57
N GLY A 928 -7.37 -13.90 -59.51
CA GLY A 928 -8.23 -12.77 -59.19
C GLY A 928 -9.69 -13.16 -59.40
N GLU A 929 -10.51 -13.21 -58.35
CA GLU A 929 -11.95 -13.45 -58.51
C GLU A 929 -12.72 -12.13 -58.64
N ASP A 930 -13.72 -12.11 -59.53
CA ASP A 930 -14.71 -11.03 -59.56
C ASP A 930 -15.62 -11.15 -58.32
N ALA A 931 -16.05 -10.02 -57.75
CA ALA A 931 -16.63 -9.97 -56.41
C ALA A 931 -18.07 -10.55 -56.31
N GLY A 932 -18.20 -11.88 -56.39
CA GLY A 932 -19.20 -12.64 -55.64
C GLY A 932 -19.95 -13.77 -56.38
N THR A 933 -19.71 -15.03 -55.98
CA THR A 933 -20.73 -16.11 -55.93
C THR A 933 -20.46 -17.14 -54.82
N GLY A 934 -20.74 -16.78 -53.56
CA GLY A 934 -20.80 -17.72 -52.42
C GLY A 934 -19.44 -18.10 -51.80
N SER A 935 -19.34 -18.48 -50.52
CA SER A 935 -20.41 -18.76 -49.54
C SER A 935 -20.22 -17.94 -48.24
N GLN A 936 -21.27 -17.24 -47.81
CA GLN A 936 -21.43 -16.79 -46.42
C GLN A 936 -22.62 -17.51 -45.81
N THR A 937 -22.48 -18.01 -44.57
CA THR A 937 -23.61 -18.54 -43.78
C THR A 937 -23.62 -17.87 -42.40
N ILE A 938 -24.76 -17.28 -42.03
CA ILE A 938 -24.94 -16.47 -40.82
C ILE A 938 -25.67 -17.27 -39.74
N LEU A 939 -25.19 -17.26 -38.50
CA LEU A 939 -25.98 -17.42 -37.27
C LEU A 939 -25.19 -16.83 -36.07
N ALA A 940 -25.76 -16.08 -35.12
CA ALA A 940 -26.93 -15.17 -35.14
C ALA A 940 -26.88 -14.29 -33.87
N GLU A 941 -27.26 -13.01 -33.96
CA GLU A 941 -27.59 -12.21 -32.77
C GLU A 941 -29.05 -12.39 -32.34
N SER A 942 -29.29 -12.41 -31.02
CA SER A 942 -30.58 -12.05 -30.41
C SER A 942 -30.38 -11.77 -28.91
N ALA A 943 -30.90 -10.70 -28.30
CA ALA A 943 -31.63 -9.56 -28.88
C ALA A 943 -31.49 -8.30 -28.01
N LYS A 944 -31.46 -7.12 -28.64
CA LYS A 944 -31.75 -5.81 -28.02
C LYS A 944 -32.61 -4.97 -28.96
N GLU A 945 -33.90 -4.87 -28.66
CA GLU A 945 -34.75 -3.79 -29.16
C GLU A 945 -35.79 -3.44 -28.10
N ASN A 946 -35.78 -2.18 -27.63
CA ASN A 946 -36.91 -1.25 -27.58
C ASN A 946 -36.63 -0.08 -26.60
N ILE A 947 -35.90 0.93 -27.09
CA ILE A 947 -36.09 2.33 -26.69
C ILE A 947 -36.23 3.11 -27.99
N SER A 948 -37.25 3.95 -28.12
CA SER A 948 -37.49 4.76 -29.31
C SER A 948 -37.68 6.23 -28.95
N TYR A 949 -36.93 7.09 -29.64
CA TYR A 949 -37.32 8.36 -30.28
C TYR A 949 -38.36 9.28 -29.60
N LEU A 950 -38.21 10.61 -29.54
CA LEU A 950 -37.08 11.55 -29.75
C LEU A 950 -37.56 12.99 -29.37
N HIS A 951 -36.68 14.00 -29.48
CA HIS A 951 -37.00 15.45 -29.69
C HIS A 951 -37.63 16.26 -28.51
N GLU A 952 -37.42 17.58 -28.38
CA GLU A 952 -36.55 18.53 -29.12
C GLU A 952 -36.07 19.74 -28.27
N THR A 953 -35.03 20.39 -28.79
CA THR A 953 -34.30 21.64 -28.46
C THR A 953 -34.96 22.83 -27.73
N ALA A 954 -34.11 23.61 -27.01
CA ALA A 954 -33.86 25.07 -27.15
C ALA A 954 -33.94 25.98 -25.89
N ASP A 955 -32.83 26.71 -25.66
CA ASP A 955 -32.65 28.09 -25.15
C ASP A 955 -32.95 28.48 -23.67
N GLU A 956 -32.72 29.77 -23.35
CA GLU A 956 -32.13 30.29 -22.09
C GLU A 956 -33.11 30.84 -21.01
N GLU A 957 -32.51 31.13 -19.84
CA GLU A 957 -32.95 31.97 -18.69
C GLU A 957 -33.99 31.46 -17.64
N ALA A 958 -33.53 31.51 -16.38
CA ALA A 958 -34.20 31.97 -15.14
C ALA A 958 -35.44 31.24 -14.54
N VAL A 959 -35.19 30.57 -13.40
CA VAL A 959 -35.98 30.56 -12.14
C VAL A 959 -37.48 30.18 -12.19
N GLU A 960 -37.84 29.00 -11.65
CA GLU A 960 -38.33 28.86 -10.26
C GLU A 960 -38.27 27.38 -9.78
N ASP A 961 -38.45 27.16 -8.47
CA ASP A 961 -38.21 25.90 -7.75
C ASP A 961 -39.41 24.92 -7.73
N LYS A 962 -39.11 23.61 -7.67
CA LYS A 962 -39.97 22.63 -6.97
C LYS A 962 -39.27 21.31 -6.61
N ASN A 963 -39.05 21.12 -5.32
CA ASN A 963 -38.27 20.04 -4.74
C ASN A 963 -39.03 18.76 -4.35
N GLY A 964 -38.27 17.66 -4.34
CA GLY A 964 -38.51 16.41 -3.59
C GLY A 964 -37.46 15.39 -4.01
N PHE A 965 -36.45 15.02 -3.20
CA PHE A 965 -36.50 14.80 -1.74
C PHE A 965 -35.33 15.38 -0.90
N VAL A 966 -34.36 16.07 -1.51
CA VAL A 966 -33.04 16.38 -0.88
C VAL A 966 -33.09 17.36 0.33
N TYR A 967 -34.15 18.17 0.46
CA TYR A 967 -34.17 19.32 1.38
C TYR A 967 -34.30 19.01 2.88
N LEU A 968 -34.55 17.75 3.27
CA LEU A 968 -34.89 17.43 4.66
C LEU A 968 -33.71 17.65 5.64
N TYR A 969 -32.49 17.30 5.22
CA TYR A 969 -31.29 17.37 6.07
C TYR A 969 -30.76 18.81 6.27
N TRP A 970 -30.90 19.67 5.26
CA TRP A 970 -30.57 21.09 5.39
C TRP A 970 -31.50 21.81 6.37
N ILE A 971 -32.78 21.45 6.37
CA ILE A 971 -33.78 22.03 7.27
C ILE A 971 -33.58 21.53 8.72
N THR A 972 -33.24 20.27 8.96
CA THR A 972 -33.00 19.77 10.33
C THR A 972 -31.78 20.41 10.98
N GLY A 973 -30.64 20.50 10.28
CA GLY A 973 -29.43 21.15 10.81
C GLY A 973 -29.67 22.62 11.18
N ILE A 974 -30.26 23.39 10.26
CA ILE A 974 -30.59 24.81 10.50
C ILE A 974 -31.67 24.96 11.59
N ALA A 975 -32.65 24.05 11.66
CA ALA A 975 -33.66 24.06 12.73
C ALA A 975 -33.04 23.79 14.11
N ILE A 976 -32.07 22.88 14.24
CA ILE A 976 -31.37 22.61 15.50
C ILE A 976 -30.61 23.86 15.95
N ILE A 977 -29.84 24.49 15.05
CA ILE A 977 -29.11 25.74 15.34
C ILE A 977 -30.07 26.86 15.76
N LEU A 978 -31.20 27.03 15.07
CA LEU A 978 -32.22 28.02 15.41
C LEU A 978 -32.93 27.70 16.74
N ILE A 979 -33.21 26.43 17.05
CA ILE A 979 -33.83 26.01 18.32
C ILE A 979 -32.87 26.30 19.48
N VAL A 980 -31.59 25.95 19.36
CA VAL A 980 -30.54 26.27 20.35
C VAL A 980 -30.42 27.79 20.52
N GLY A 981 -30.37 28.55 19.43
CA GLY A 981 -30.35 30.02 19.47
C GLY A 981 -31.58 30.62 20.17
N ILE A 982 -32.78 30.12 19.88
CA ILE A 982 -34.03 30.56 20.51
C ILE A 982 -34.07 30.19 22.01
N LEU A 983 -33.55 29.03 22.41
CA LEU A 983 -33.45 28.61 23.81
C LEU A 983 -32.47 29.51 24.58
N LEU A 984 -31.30 29.80 24.02
CA LEU A 984 -30.31 30.72 24.60
C LEU A 984 -30.87 32.14 24.74
N ILE A 985 -31.56 32.66 23.72
CA ILE A 985 -32.20 33.99 23.76
C ILE A 985 -33.35 34.03 24.79
N LYS A 986 -34.11 32.94 24.95
CA LYS A 986 -35.14 32.85 26.00
C LYS A 986 -34.55 32.84 27.41
N ARG A 987 -33.49 32.05 27.65
CA ARG A 987 -32.80 31.99 28.96
C ARG A 987 -32.21 33.36 29.35
N LYS A 988 -31.66 34.08 28.37
CA LYS A 988 -31.16 35.46 28.54
C LYS A 988 -32.26 36.53 28.74
N LYS A 989 -33.55 36.15 28.68
CA LYS A 989 -34.71 36.99 28.98
C LYS A 989 -35.44 36.63 30.28
N SER A 990 -35.06 35.54 30.96
CA SER A 990 -35.62 35.15 32.27
C SER A 990 -34.78 35.59 33.47
N GLU A 991 -33.54 36.04 33.25
CA GLU A 991 -32.61 36.52 34.30
C GLU A 991 -32.58 38.06 34.35
N GLY A 992 -33.76 38.69 34.20
CA GLY A 992 -33.92 40.12 33.90
C GLY A 992 -35.03 40.84 34.66
N ASP A 993 -35.46 40.33 35.81
CA ASP A 993 -36.27 41.05 36.80
C ASP A 993 -36.08 40.41 38.20
N PHE A 994 -35.79 41.25 39.20
CA PHE A 994 -35.45 40.96 40.62
C PHE A 994 -34.07 40.36 40.92
#